data_AF-A0A5N4D3F9-F1
#
_entry.id   AF-A0A5N4D3F9-F1
#
_cell.length_a   1.000
_cell.length_b   1.000
_cell.length_c   1.000
_cell.angle_alpha   90.00
_cell.angle_beta   90.00
_cell.angle_gamma   90.00
#
_symmetry.space_group_name_H-M   'P 1'
#
loop_
_entity.id
_entity.type
_entity.pdbx_description
1 polymer ?
#
loop_
_entity_poly.entity_id
_entity_poly.type
_entity_poly.pdbx_seq_one_letter_code
_entity_poly.pdbx_strand_id
1 'polypeptide(L)'
;MGEAFGAGTWNKISVSIVGTQGETPPLPLDHLGKEFTAGAEEDFEVTLPQDVGSVLLLRVHKTPLALPCPLGSLAQDAWFCRWFQLMLPQGSPLRFPCYQWLEGEESLVLREGTAKISCEDHHPRLQQQREEELQARREMYRWKTYNPGWPHCLDEETVKNLNLNIKYSVTKKANFYLQGGSLLAELKLKGLWHRKGLWKSLKEMTKVFSFRKTPAVGYVFEHWQEDAFFAYQFLNGLSPVLIQRCCCLPKNFPVTDAMVAPMLGPGTSLQAELEKGSVFLVDHGILSGVHTNVINGRSQFSAAPMTLLYQRPGCGPLLPLAIQTWVHNAEFTFHEALTHLLMGHLIAEVFTLALLRQLPHCHPLFKLLIPHTRYTLYISTLGRVLLIASGKVVDRRHMEELNYSALYLPEDIRARGVEDIPGYYYRDDGMKIWDAVERFVSEIINNYYPSDESVHDDSELQAWVWEIFSEGFLGRESSGLPSSLRTREALIQYVTMVIFNCSAKHSAVSAGQFDFGAWMPNLPPSMQLPPPTSKGQAKLEGFLATLPPVNATCDMIIIFWMLSKEPGDQRPLGTYPDEHFTEEAPRRSIAAFQNHLAQISRDIRERNQGLELPYTYLDPPLIENRGGLRDDAPSPTQDGGPVLLLLRVHKTSLALPSPLGSLAPDAWFCHWLQLMPPRGSPLCFPCYQWLEGEGSLVLREGTAKVVWQDSHCLLYAQHQAEIKERQQKYRWSEFLLGIPHCLDAENLKELDPNLRSPTHHRNIALKLKGLLDSQRPWRSLDEIHRTFIFSKSPVSEYMFELWQENTFFAYQFLNGLNPVLIQCCHCLPKNFPVTDAMVAPVLGPWTSLQAELELTQTPGPGSPILLPCDAAEDWLLAKTLVQYSGFLVHKIVMHLLRAHFVMEAFSLSMLWQLPMCHPIFKLGRTSPLKVQDLVHYYDRDDTLWIWVAIESLVSNIVDIDYPDDSAVSKDLELQASVGEIFQEGLLSHLHLPTAKGQTNLVASLPEVDATCHTLVHLWGISDNTKDTVNKA
;
A
#
# COMPACT_ATOMS: atom_id res chain seq x y z
N MET A 1 -11.73 -22.92 4.69
CA MET A 1 -11.34 -22.07 3.54
C MET A 1 -10.46 -20.92 3.99
N GLY A 2 -9.68 -20.32 3.08
CA GLY A 2 -8.94 -19.08 3.33
C GLY A 2 -9.82 -17.86 3.51
N GLU A 3 -9.35 -16.87 4.25
CA GLU A 3 -10.05 -15.59 4.47
C GLU A 3 -9.61 -14.48 3.48
N ALA A 4 -8.58 -14.76 2.66
CA ALA A 4 -8.09 -13.80 1.68
C ALA A 4 -9.18 -13.37 0.69
N PHE A 5 -9.08 -12.14 0.19
CA PHE A 5 -9.94 -11.71 -0.92
C PHE A 5 -9.77 -12.65 -2.13
N GLY A 6 -10.89 -13.19 -2.63
CA GLY A 6 -10.89 -14.18 -3.71
C GLY A 6 -10.61 -15.62 -3.28
N ALA A 7 -10.47 -15.91 -1.98
CA ALA A 7 -10.15 -17.26 -1.48
C ALA A 7 -11.25 -18.31 -1.69
N GLY A 8 -12.51 -17.88 -1.81
CA GLY A 8 -13.64 -18.78 -2.04
C GLY A 8 -13.81 -19.14 -3.51
N THR A 9 -14.52 -20.25 -3.77
CA THR A 9 -14.74 -20.77 -5.13
C THR A 9 -16.20 -21.11 -5.38
N TRP A 10 -16.59 -21.11 -6.65
CA TRP A 10 -17.83 -21.64 -7.19
C TRP A 10 -17.62 -22.96 -7.92
N ASN A 11 -16.37 -23.37 -8.13
CA ASN A 11 -16.04 -24.64 -8.73
C ASN A 11 -16.43 -25.79 -7.81
N LYS A 12 -16.72 -26.94 -8.41
CA LYS A 12 -17.05 -28.15 -7.68
C LYS A 12 -15.78 -28.80 -7.18
N ILE A 13 -15.78 -29.15 -5.90
CA ILE A 13 -14.67 -29.83 -5.23
C ILE A 13 -15.06 -31.27 -4.96
N SER A 14 -14.18 -32.19 -5.29
CA SER A 14 -14.30 -33.59 -4.90
C SER A 14 -12.99 -34.08 -4.32
N VAL A 15 -13.05 -35.12 -3.49
CA VAL A 15 -11.87 -35.70 -2.85
C VAL A 15 -11.78 -37.20 -3.09
N SER A 16 -10.57 -37.69 -3.33
CA SER A 16 -10.28 -39.13 -3.36
C SER A 16 -9.42 -39.48 -2.15
N ILE A 17 -9.90 -40.42 -1.32
CA ILE A 17 -9.20 -40.88 -0.13
C ILE A 17 -8.32 -42.06 -0.52
N VAL A 18 -7.01 -41.90 -0.39
CA VAL A 18 -6.02 -42.91 -0.76
C VAL A 18 -5.51 -43.58 0.51
N GLY A 19 -5.71 -44.88 0.64
CA GLY A 19 -5.23 -45.67 1.77
C GLY A 19 -4.29 -46.80 1.38
N THR A 20 -3.90 -47.62 2.35
CA THR A 20 -3.02 -48.78 2.16
C THR A 20 -3.60 -49.88 1.25
N GLN A 21 -4.93 -50.02 1.19
CA GLN A 21 -5.60 -51.12 0.46
C GLN A 21 -6.24 -50.67 -0.86
N GLY A 22 -6.37 -49.37 -1.09
CA GLY A 22 -7.10 -48.87 -2.25
C GLY A 22 -7.16 -47.35 -2.30
N GLU A 23 -7.91 -46.84 -3.27
CA GLU A 23 -8.26 -45.44 -3.43
C GLU A 23 -9.75 -45.38 -3.75
N THR A 24 -10.44 -44.38 -3.23
CA THR A 24 -11.85 -44.16 -3.56
C THR A 24 -11.98 -43.50 -4.94
N PRO A 25 -13.12 -43.65 -5.64
CA PRO A 25 -13.45 -42.69 -6.69
C PRO A 25 -13.55 -41.26 -6.11
N PRO A 26 -13.52 -40.20 -6.96
CA PRO A 26 -13.76 -38.83 -6.51
C PRO A 26 -15.12 -38.71 -5.81
N LEU A 27 -15.09 -38.35 -4.53
CA LEU A 27 -16.25 -38.15 -3.69
C LEU A 27 -16.62 -36.66 -3.71
N PRO A 28 -17.79 -36.28 -4.22
CA PRO A 28 -18.18 -34.86 -4.28
C PRO A 28 -18.35 -34.30 -2.87
N LEU A 29 -17.82 -33.11 -2.65
CA LEU A 29 -18.02 -32.33 -1.43
C LEU A 29 -19.12 -31.29 -1.71
N ASP A 30 -20.35 -31.76 -1.78
CA ASP A 30 -21.52 -30.96 -2.14
C ASP A 30 -22.58 -31.02 -1.04
N HIS A 31 -23.21 -29.87 -0.76
CA HIS A 31 -24.41 -29.78 0.07
C HIS A 31 -25.43 -28.85 -0.58
N LEU A 32 -26.58 -28.65 0.05
CA LEU A 32 -27.63 -27.79 -0.53
C LEU A 32 -27.30 -26.31 -0.29
N GLY A 33 -26.62 -25.65 -1.23
CA GLY A 33 -26.24 -24.25 -1.09
C GLY A 33 -25.04 -23.85 -1.96
N LYS A 34 -24.40 -22.74 -1.60
CA LYS A 34 -23.07 -22.39 -2.12
C LYS A 34 -22.04 -22.85 -1.09
N GLU A 35 -21.18 -23.77 -1.50
CA GLU A 35 -20.06 -24.27 -0.70
C GLU A 35 -18.79 -23.41 -0.90
N PHE A 36 -17.76 -23.65 -0.10
CA PHE A 36 -16.41 -23.10 -0.25
C PHE A 36 -16.33 -21.57 -0.25
N THR A 37 -17.16 -20.91 0.58
CA THR A 37 -17.09 -19.44 0.73
C THR A 37 -15.82 -19.02 1.47
N ALA A 38 -15.27 -17.83 1.16
CA ALA A 38 -14.09 -17.31 1.87
C ALA A 38 -14.34 -17.25 3.38
N GLY A 39 -13.38 -17.74 4.17
CA GLY A 39 -13.44 -17.85 5.62
C GLY A 39 -14.30 -19.00 6.17
N ALA A 40 -15.06 -19.71 5.32
CA ALA A 40 -15.94 -20.78 5.79
C ALA A 40 -15.16 -22.02 6.27
N GLU A 41 -15.73 -22.72 7.23
CA GLU A 41 -15.37 -24.08 7.65
C GLU A 41 -16.65 -24.91 7.47
N GLU A 42 -16.56 -25.97 6.66
CA GLU A 42 -17.72 -26.70 6.15
C GLU A 42 -17.46 -28.20 6.29
N ASP A 43 -18.46 -28.93 6.78
CA ASP A 43 -18.42 -30.37 7.00
C ASP A 43 -19.21 -31.11 5.93
N PHE A 44 -18.67 -32.27 5.51
CA PHE A 44 -19.26 -33.11 4.47
C PHE A 44 -19.27 -34.57 4.93
N GLU A 45 -20.45 -35.19 4.93
CA GLU A 45 -20.56 -36.63 5.15
C GLU A 45 -20.28 -37.38 3.84
N VAL A 46 -19.23 -38.20 3.83
CA VAL A 46 -18.85 -39.01 2.69
C VAL A 46 -18.95 -40.50 3.04
N THR A 47 -19.60 -41.28 2.16
CA THR A 47 -19.69 -42.73 2.31
C THR A 47 -18.65 -43.40 1.41
N LEU A 48 -17.75 -44.17 2.02
CA LEU A 48 -16.70 -44.90 1.33
C LEU A 48 -17.30 -46.13 0.62
N PRO A 49 -17.17 -46.25 -0.72
CA PRO A 49 -17.70 -47.42 -1.44
C PRO A 49 -16.92 -48.70 -1.14
N GLN A 50 -15.69 -48.58 -0.64
CA GLN A 50 -14.82 -49.67 -0.22
C GLN A 50 -13.93 -49.23 0.94
N ASP A 51 -13.50 -50.18 1.78
CA ASP A 51 -12.48 -49.92 2.79
C ASP A 51 -11.13 -49.65 2.10
N VAL A 52 -10.47 -48.56 2.48
CA VAL A 52 -9.16 -48.15 1.95
C VAL A 52 -8.02 -48.53 2.90
N GLY A 53 -8.31 -49.14 4.06
CA GLY A 53 -7.37 -49.38 5.14
C GLY A 53 -6.91 -48.07 5.78
N SER A 54 -5.68 -48.03 6.30
CA SER A 54 -5.11 -46.79 6.85
C SER A 54 -4.97 -45.74 5.75
N VAL A 55 -5.50 -44.54 6.01
CA VAL A 55 -5.42 -43.39 5.09
C VAL A 55 -3.97 -42.92 4.99
N LEU A 56 -3.52 -42.65 3.76
CA LEU A 56 -2.17 -42.20 3.43
C LEU A 56 -2.18 -40.79 2.82
N LEU A 57 -3.05 -40.55 1.84
CA LEU A 57 -3.12 -39.30 1.09
C LEU A 57 -4.58 -38.86 0.91
N LEU A 58 -4.78 -37.56 0.70
CA LEU A 58 -6.03 -36.97 0.28
C LEU A 58 -5.80 -36.26 -1.06
N ARG A 59 -6.42 -36.76 -2.13
CA ARG A 59 -6.43 -36.04 -3.41
C ARG A 59 -7.64 -35.12 -3.45
N VAL A 60 -7.44 -33.89 -3.87
CA VAL A 60 -8.45 -32.84 -3.96
C VAL A 60 -8.54 -32.41 -5.42
N HIS A 61 -9.72 -32.56 -6.00
CA HIS A 61 -9.98 -32.26 -7.40
C HIS A 61 -10.88 -31.03 -7.48
N LYS A 62 -10.48 -30.05 -8.30
CA LYS A 62 -11.30 -28.87 -8.60
C LYS A 62 -11.78 -28.94 -10.03
N THR A 63 -13.10 -28.98 -10.23
CA THR A 63 -13.71 -29.04 -11.56
C THR A 63 -14.61 -27.83 -11.80
N PRO A 64 -14.54 -27.17 -12.97
CA PRO A 64 -15.37 -26.03 -13.27
C PRO A 64 -16.86 -26.36 -13.27
N LEU A 65 -17.68 -25.34 -13.00
CA LEU A 65 -19.12 -25.50 -13.11
C LEU A 65 -19.52 -25.66 -14.59
N ALA A 66 -19.95 -26.85 -14.98
CA ALA A 66 -20.39 -27.14 -16.34
C ALA A 66 -21.82 -26.62 -16.58
N LEU A 67 -22.00 -25.72 -17.57
CA LEU A 67 -23.33 -25.35 -18.06
C LEU A 67 -23.75 -26.25 -19.23
N PRO A 68 -25.05 -26.51 -19.43
CA PRO A 68 -25.53 -27.26 -20.59
C PRO A 68 -25.09 -26.60 -21.90
N CYS A 69 -24.65 -27.39 -22.87
CA CYS A 69 -24.30 -26.91 -24.22
C CYS A 69 -25.44 -26.05 -24.81
N PRO A 70 -25.14 -24.88 -25.42
CA PRO A 70 -23.86 -24.50 -26.02
C PRO A 70 -22.98 -23.57 -25.16
N LEU A 71 -23.30 -23.36 -23.88
CA LEU A 71 -22.71 -22.28 -23.07
C LEU A 71 -21.31 -22.58 -22.49
N GLY A 72 -20.84 -23.83 -22.54
CA GLY A 72 -19.49 -24.21 -22.07
C GLY A 72 -19.30 -24.16 -20.55
N SER A 73 -18.04 -24.15 -20.10
CA SER A 73 -17.66 -23.96 -18.70
C SER A 73 -17.68 -22.48 -18.31
N LEU A 74 -18.13 -22.16 -17.10
CA LEU A 74 -17.91 -20.82 -16.52
C LEU A 74 -16.40 -20.56 -16.29
N ALA A 75 -16.03 -19.28 -16.16
CA ALA A 75 -14.65 -18.85 -15.96
C ALA A 75 -13.99 -19.56 -14.78
N GLN A 76 -12.72 -19.97 -14.95
CA GLN A 76 -11.94 -20.58 -13.88
C GLN A 76 -11.79 -19.58 -12.73
N ASP A 77 -12.24 -19.97 -11.53
CA ASP A 77 -11.89 -19.25 -10.30
C ASP A 77 -10.85 -20.02 -9.48
N ALA A 78 -9.96 -19.27 -8.84
CA ALA A 78 -8.96 -19.81 -7.93
C ALA A 78 -9.61 -20.11 -6.57
N TRP A 79 -9.01 -21.03 -5.82
CA TRP A 79 -9.50 -21.41 -4.50
C TRP A 79 -8.34 -21.53 -3.51
N PHE A 80 -8.40 -20.83 -2.38
CA PHE A 80 -7.40 -20.99 -1.32
C PHE A 80 -7.90 -21.94 -0.24
N CYS A 81 -7.27 -23.10 -0.14
CA CYS A 81 -7.56 -24.08 0.88
C CYS A 81 -6.56 -23.98 2.05
N ARG A 82 -7.07 -23.89 3.29
CA ARG A 82 -6.25 -23.87 4.51
C ARG A 82 -5.85 -25.28 4.91
N TRP A 83 -6.83 -26.15 5.13
CA TRP A 83 -6.63 -27.53 5.59
C TRP A 83 -7.89 -28.35 5.33
N PHE A 84 -7.73 -29.66 5.35
CA PHE A 84 -8.81 -30.65 5.46
C PHE A 84 -8.68 -31.42 6.77
N GLN A 85 -9.79 -31.95 7.28
CA GLN A 85 -9.80 -32.83 8.44
C GLN A 85 -10.75 -34.00 8.19
N LEU A 86 -10.24 -35.21 8.30
CA LEU A 86 -11.01 -36.45 8.14
C LEU A 86 -11.38 -37.00 9.51
N MET A 87 -12.68 -37.06 9.78
CA MET A 87 -13.24 -37.69 10.97
C MET A 87 -13.48 -39.17 10.68
N LEU A 88 -12.67 -40.04 11.30
CA LEU A 88 -12.81 -41.49 11.14
C LEU A 88 -13.91 -42.03 12.08
N PRO A 89 -14.70 -43.04 11.67
CA PRO A 89 -15.69 -43.67 12.54
C PRO A 89 -15.09 -44.26 13.83
N GLN A 90 -13.83 -44.67 13.76
CA GLN A 90 -13.03 -45.20 14.87
C GLN A 90 -11.60 -44.67 14.73
N GLY A 91 -11.09 -43.98 15.75
CA GLY A 91 -9.72 -43.41 15.77
C GLY A 91 -9.68 -41.90 15.95
N SER A 92 -8.47 -41.34 15.96
CA SER A 92 -8.25 -39.91 16.04
C SER A 92 -8.49 -39.23 14.67
N PRO A 93 -8.98 -37.98 14.65
CA PRO A 93 -9.10 -37.21 13.41
C PRO A 93 -7.75 -37.06 12.72
N LEU A 94 -7.75 -37.14 11.38
CA LEU A 94 -6.56 -36.93 10.56
C LEU A 94 -6.61 -35.52 9.96
N ARG A 95 -5.56 -34.73 10.14
CA ARG A 95 -5.53 -33.33 9.66
C ARG A 95 -4.56 -33.19 8.51
N PHE A 96 -4.99 -32.56 7.42
CA PHE A 96 -4.24 -32.40 6.18
C PHE A 96 -4.01 -30.90 5.94
N PRO A 97 -2.89 -30.33 6.41
CA PRO A 97 -2.56 -28.94 6.16
C PRO A 97 -2.31 -28.70 4.66
N CYS A 98 -2.81 -27.59 4.12
CA CYS A 98 -2.80 -27.29 2.70
C CYS A 98 -2.18 -25.92 2.38
N TYR A 99 -2.75 -24.85 2.93
CA TYR A 99 -2.30 -23.45 2.85
C TYR A 99 -1.84 -22.97 1.46
N GLN A 100 -2.57 -23.33 0.41
CA GLN A 100 -2.23 -22.99 -0.97
C GLN A 100 -3.47 -22.75 -1.84
N TRP A 101 -3.26 -21.95 -2.89
CA TRP A 101 -4.16 -21.70 -4.00
C TRP A 101 -4.15 -22.89 -4.98
N LEU A 102 -5.34 -23.31 -5.38
CA LEU A 102 -5.58 -24.20 -6.51
C LEU A 102 -6.14 -23.37 -7.67
N GLU A 103 -5.47 -23.44 -8.82
CA GLU A 103 -5.86 -22.78 -10.07
C GLU A 103 -6.26 -23.85 -11.11
N GLY A 104 -7.09 -23.51 -12.10
CA GLY A 104 -7.46 -24.44 -13.17
C GLY A 104 -8.19 -25.71 -12.72
N GLU A 105 -7.99 -26.81 -13.44
CA GLU A 105 -8.57 -28.14 -13.16
C GLU A 105 -7.58 -29.08 -12.44
N GLU A 106 -6.59 -28.51 -11.76
CA GLU A 106 -5.51 -29.30 -11.16
C GLU A 106 -5.98 -30.12 -9.96
N SER A 107 -5.34 -31.27 -9.77
CA SER A 107 -5.56 -32.14 -8.62
C SER A 107 -4.43 -31.96 -7.62
N LEU A 108 -4.77 -31.56 -6.39
CA LEU A 108 -3.81 -31.40 -5.30
C LEU A 108 -3.72 -32.69 -4.48
N VAL A 109 -2.53 -33.11 -4.11
CA VAL A 109 -2.33 -34.30 -3.26
C VAL A 109 -1.77 -33.85 -1.91
N LEU A 110 -2.52 -34.10 -0.84
CA LEU A 110 -2.17 -33.73 0.52
C LEU A 110 -1.78 -34.94 1.35
N ARG A 111 -0.81 -34.73 2.24
CA ARG A 111 -0.44 -35.66 3.31
C ARG A 111 -1.05 -35.23 4.64
N GLU A 112 -1.21 -36.21 5.53
CA GLU A 112 -1.51 -35.95 6.94
C GLU A 112 -0.42 -35.06 7.55
N GLY A 113 -0.79 -34.24 8.54
CA GLY A 113 0.01 -33.13 9.03
C GLY A 113 1.28 -33.52 9.79
N THR A 114 1.40 -34.77 10.24
CA THR A 114 2.62 -35.29 10.86
C THR A 114 3.83 -35.08 9.95
N ALA A 115 4.85 -34.40 10.46
CA ALA A 115 6.06 -34.17 9.69
C ALA A 115 6.84 -35.48 9.52
N LYS A 116 7.43 -35.67 8.33
CA LYS A 116 8.15 -36.89 7.97
C LYS A 116 9.42 -36.57 7.19
N ILE A 117 10.56 -37.12 7.63
CA ILE A 117 11.78 -37.18 6.80
C ILE A 117 11.70 -38.37 5.84
N SER A 118 12.50 -38.35 4.77
CA SER A 118 12.38 -39.32 3.66
C SER A 118 12.45 -40.78 4.12
N CYS A 119 13.35 -41.11 5.07
CA CYS A 119 13.54 -42.48 5.55
C CYS A 119 12.38 -43.03 6.41
N GLU A 120 11.45 -42.19 6.87
CA GLU A 120 10.27 -42.61 7.61
C GLU A 120 9.10 -43.05 6.70
N ASP A 121 9.17 -42.72 5.40
CA ASP A 121 8.16 -43.14 4.43
C ASP A 121 8.43 -44.58 3.98
N HIS A 122 7.79 -45.54 4.63
CA HIS A 122 7.93 -46.97 4.28
C HIS A 122 6.96 -47.44 3.19
N HIS A 123 5.89 -46.68 2.93
CA HIS A 123 4.87 -47.09 1.96
C HIS A 123 5.19 -46.53 0.56
N PRO A 124 5.21 -47.34 -0.51
CA PRO A 124 5.60 -46.90 -1.86
C PRO A 124 4.78 -45.71 -2.39
N ARG A 125 3.47 -45.65 -2.10
CA ARG A 125 2.61 -44.50 -2.49
C ARG A 125 3.04 -43.18 -1.85
N LEU A 126 3.57 -43.22 -0.63
CA LEU A 126 4.08 -42.02 0.04
C LEU A 126 5.36 -41.57 -0.66
N GLN A 127 6.33 -42.48 -0.85
CA GLN A 127 7.57 -42.19 -1.57
C GLN A 127 7.30 -41.61 -2.97
N GLN A 128 6.39 -42.24 -3.73
CA GLN A 128 5.98 -41.77 -5.05
C GLN A 128 5.40 -40.35 -5.02
N GLN A 129 4.47 -40.06 -4.10
CA GLN A 129 3.90 -38.71 -3.97
C GLN A 129 4.99 -37.66 -3.68
N ARG A 130 5.98 -38.03 -2.86
CA ARG A 130 7.08 -37.13 -2.47
C ARG A 130 7.97 -36.78 -3.66
N GLU A 131 8.31 -37.78 -4.47
CA GLU A 131 9.07 -37.62 -5.72
C GLU A 131 8.31 -36.78 -6.75
N GLU A 132 7.01 -37.08 -6.95
CA GLU A 132 6.15 -36.33 -7.88
C GLU A 132 5.98 -34.87 -7.46
N GLU A 133 5.81 -34.60 -6.15
CA GLU A 133 5.74 -33.24 -5.62
C GLU A 133 7.02 -32.46 -5.89
N LEU A 134 8.19 -33.02 -5.57
CA LEU A 134 9.48 -32.36 -5.77
C LEU A 134 9.77 -32.13 -7.26
N GLN A 135 9.42 -33.08 -8.12
CA GLN A 135 9.54 -32.93 -9.56
C GLN A 135 8.70 -31.75 -10.07
N ALA A 136 7.42 -31.69 -9.72
CA ALA A 136 6.52 -30.61 -10.11
C ALA A 136 7.02 -29.24 -9.61
N ARG A 137 7.53 -29.17 -8.39
CA ARG A 137 8.08 -27.92 -7.83
C ARG A 137 9.37 -27.48 -8.51
N ARG A 138 10.26 -28.40 -8.91
CA ARG A 138 11.49 -28.06 -9.66
C ARG A 138 11.19 -27.55 -11.07
N GLU A 139 10.09 -27.99 -11.66
CA GLU A 139 9.59 -27.50 -12.95
C GLU A 139 8.94 -26.12 -12.80
N MET A 140 8.14 -25.92 -11.76
CA MET A 140 7.43 -24.67 -11.49
C MET A 140 8.37 -23.54 -11.05
N TYR A 141 9.33 -23.83 -10.18
CA TYR A 141 10.24 -22.83 -9.62
C TYR A 141 11.65 -23.04 -10.16
N ARG A 142 12.01 -22.30 -11.21
CA ARG A 142 13.32 -22.43 -11.86
C ARG A 142 14.27 -21.30 -11.47
N TRP A 143 15.56 -21.59 -11.54
CA TRP A 143 16.62 -20.61 -11.33
C TRP A 143 16.96 -19.89 -12.64
N LYS A 144 17.30 -18.61 -12.56
CA LYS A 144 17.98 -17.86 -13.62
C LYS A 144 19.14 -17.04 -13.09
N THR A 145 20.08 -16.77 -13.98
CA THR A 145 21.12 -15.77 -13.73
C THR A 145 20.57 -14.38 -14.08
N TYR A 146 20.41 -13.50 -13.09
CA TYR A 146 19.99 -12.12 -13.33
C TYR A 146 21.14 -11.23 -13.82
N ASN A 147 22.28 -11.27 -13.11
CA ASN A 147 23.50 -10.58 -13.48
C ASN A 147 24.72 -11.50 -13.19
N PRO A 148 25.78 -11.45 -14.02
CA PRO A 148 26.97 -12.26 -13.78
C PRO A 148 27.58 -12.00 -12.40
N GLY A 149 27.82 -13.09 -11.65
CA GLY A 149 28.43 -13.04 -10.32
C GLY A 149 27.46 -12.76 -9.17
N TRP A 150 26.18 -12.54 -9.44
CA TRP A 150 25.13 -12.45 -8.42
C TRP A 150 24.60 -13.84 -8.05
N PRO A 151 23.94 -14.01 -6.88
CA PRO A 151 23.15 -15.20 -6.62
C PRO A 151 22.13 -15.38 -7.74
N HIS A 152 21.89 -16.63 -8.13
CA HIS A 152 20.78 -16.91 -9.02
C HIS A 152 19.45 -16.56 -8.32
N CYS A 153 18.41 -16.32 -9.11
CA CYS A 153 17.10 -15.91 -8.61
C CYS A 153 15.96 -16.63 -9.34
N LEU A 154 14.72 -16.36 -8.96
CA LEU A 154 13.56 -16.95 -9.61
C LEU A 154 13.48 -16.56 -11.09
N ASP A 155 13.24 -17.56 -11.95
CA ASP A 155 13.07 -17.44 -13.41
C ASP A 155 11.73 -16.80 -13.81
N GLU A 156 11.49 -15.58 -13.32
CA GLU A 156 10.28 -14.81 -13.60
C GLU A 156 10.63 -13.36 -13.91
N GLU A 157 10.06 -12.84 -15.00
CA GLU A 157 10.38 -11.48 -15.47
C GLU A 157 9.55 -10.42 -14.78
N THR A 158 8.29 -10.74 -14.45
CA THR A 158 7.35 -9.78 -13.87
C THR A 158 6.58 -10.40 -12.72
N VAL A 159 6.10 -9.54 -11.81
CA VAL A 159 5.22 -9.97 -10.72
C VAL A 159 3.85 -10.47 -11.21
N LYS A 160 3.48 -10.22 -12.47
CA LYS A 160 2.22 -10.68 -13.07
C LYS A 160 2.25 -12.20 -13.32
N ASN A 161 3.41 -12.75 -13.67
CA ASN A 161 3.58 -14.16 -14.04
C ASN A 161 3.66 -15.11 -12.83
N LEU A 162 3.96 -14.57 -11.64
CA LEU A 162 4.11 -15.37 -10.43
C LEU A 162 2.86 -16.21 -10.12
N ASN A 163 3.06 -17.45 -9.67
CA ASN A 163 1.98 -18.29 -9.13
C ASN A 163 1.29 -17.62 -7.92
N LEU A 164 -0.03 -17.80 -7.77
CA LEU A 164 -0.79 -17.19 -6.65
C LEU A 164 -0.23 -17.54 -5.26
N ASN A 165 0.38 -18.71 -5.09
CA ASN A 165 1.01 -19.16 -3.84
C ASN A 165 2.19 -18.31 -3.39
N ILE A 166 2.84 -17.60 -4.31
CA ILE A 166 4.00 -16.76 -4.02
C ILE A 166 3.75 -15.28 -4.29
N LYS A 167 2.52 -14.91 -4.69
CA LYS A 167 2.08 -13.52 -4.90
C LYS A 167 1.73 -12.82 -3.59
N TYR A 168 1.88 -11.50 -3.57
CA TYR A 168 1.26 -10.67 -2.53
C TYR A 168 -0.24 -10.88 -2.50
N SER A 169 -0.82 -10.84 -1.30
CA SER A 169 -2.27 -10.69 -1.18
C SER A 169 -2.74 -9.38 -1.79
N VAL A 170 -3.99 -9.34 -2.27
CA VAL A 170 -4.60 -8.13 -2.83
C VAL A 170 -4.55 -6.97 -1.83
N THR A 171 -4.87 -7.23 -0.56
CA THR A 171 -4.82 -6.24 0.53
C THR A 171 -3.41 -5.68 0.72
N LYS A 172 -2.39 -6.54 0.75
CA LYS A 172 -1.00 -6.10 0.92
C LYS A 172 -0.53 -5.27 -0.27
N LYS A 173 -0.83 -5.73 -1.49
CA LYS A 173 -0.53 -5.00 -2.73
C LYS A 173 -1.18 -3.62 -2.71
N ALA A 174 -2.48 -3.53 -2.43
CA ALA A 174 -3.21 -2.27 -2.38
C ALA A 174 -2.61 -1.31 -1.34
N ASN A 175 -2.35 -1.77 -0.12
CA ASN A 175 -1.73 -0.96 0.92
C ASN A 175 -0.33 -0.45 0.53
N PHE A 176 0.50 -1.29 -0.07
CA PHE A 176 1.84 -0.91 -0.53
C PHE A 176 1.79 0.24 -1.55
N TYR A 177 0.94 0.13 -2.58
CA TYR A 177 0.80 1.17 -3.59
C TYR A 177 0.11 2.44 -3.06
N LEU A 178 -0.90 2.31 -2.19
CA LEU A 178 -1.57 3.46 -1.58
C LEU A 178 -0.63 4.28 -0.69
N GLN A 179 0.22 3.61 0.09
CA GLN A 179 1.21 4.29 0.95
C GLN A 179 2.22 5.10 0.12
N GLY A 180 2.78 4.51 -0.94
CA GLY A 180 3.69 5.19 -1.85
C GLY A 180 3.03 6.32 -2.62
N GLY A 181 1.85 6.05 -3.21
CA GLY A 181 1.09 7.02 -3.99
C GLY A 181 0.65 8.25 -3.17
N SER A 182 0.27 8.04 -1.90
CA SER A 182 -0.09 9.12 -0.98
C SER A 182 1.06 10.09 -0.72
N LEU A 183 2.28 9.59 -0.46
CA LEU A 183 3.45 10.46 -0.26
C LEU A 183 3.91 11.11 -1.58
N LEU A 184 3.82 10.39 -2.71
CA LEU A 184 4.09 10.97 -4.02
C LEU A 184 3.17 12.16 -4.32
N ALA A 185 1.86 12.00 -4.09
CA ALA A 185 0.89 13.07 -4.29
C ALA A 185 1.22 14.30 -3.44
N GLU A 186 1.58 14.10 -2.16
CA GLU A 186 2.00 15.18 -1.27
C GLU A 186 3.22 15.95 -1.82
N LEU A 187 4.28 15.25 -2.21
CA LEU A 187 5.50 15.87 -2.72
C LEU A 187 5.30 16.54 -4.10
N LYS A 188 4.36 16.01 -4.90
CA LYS A 188 3.93 16.61 -6.16
C LYS A 188 3.15 17.91 -5.93
N LEU A 189 2.18 17.91 -5.02
CA LEU A 189 1.40 19.10 -4.65
C LEU A 189 2.27 20.22 -4.07
N LYS A 190 3.34 19.89 -3.34
CA LYS A 190 4.33 20.86 -2.86
C LYS A 190 5.29 21.37 -3.95
N GLY A 191 5.17 20.88 -5.19
CA GLY A 191 6.06 21.22 -6.31
C GLY A 191 7.51 20.76 -6.12
N LEU A 192 7.76 19.82 -5.20
CA LEU A 192 9.11 19.33 -4.90
C LEU A 192 9.53 18.20 -5.85
N TRP A 193 8.61 17.29 -6.18
CA TRP A 193 8.90 16.11 -7.00
C TRP A 193 9.47 16.45 -8.39
N HIS A 194 8.97 17.48 -9.05
CA HIS A 194 9.43 17.87 -10.40
C HIS A 194 10.68 18.76 -10.40
N ARG A 195 11.21 19.12 -9.23
CA ARG A 195 12.24 20.16 -9.10
C ARG A 195 13.65 19.58 -9.23
N LYS A 196 14.26 19.72 -10.41
CA LYS A 196 15.61 19.20 -10.72
C LYS A 196 16.78 19.98 -10.11
N GLY A 197 16.49 21.10 -9.41
CA GLY A 197 17.50 22.02 -8.87
C GLY A 197 17.96 21.68 -7.44
N LEU A 198 18.87 22.50 -6.92
CA LEU A 198 19.39 22.42 -5.56
C LEU A 198 18.36 22.86 -4.52
N TRP A 199 18.54 22.41 -3.30
CA TRP A 199 17.87 22.98 -2.13
C TRP A 199 18.39 24.40 -1.87
N LYS A 200 17.49 25.35 -1.61
CA LYS A 200 17.85 26.76 -1.36
C LYS A 200 18.54 26.96 -0.01
N SER A 201 18.23 26.10 0.95
CA SER A 201 18.80 26.11 2.30
C SER A 201 18.48 24.80 3.02
N LEU A 202 19.18 24.51 4.13
CA LEU A 202 18.82 23.41 5.03
C LEU A 202 17.39 23.56 5.58
N LYS A 203 16.94 24.79 5.86
CA LYS A 203 15.57 25.08 6.29
C LYS A 203 14.54 24.72 5.23
N GLU A 204 14.88 24.75 3.94
CA GLU A 204 13.93 24.33 2.89
C GLU A 204 13.69 22.82 2.90
N MET A 205 14.70 22.02 3.25
CA MET A 205 14.59 20.56 3.31
C MET A 205 13.53 20.09 4.32
N THR A 206 13.24 20.91 5.35
CA THR A 206 12.21 20.57 6.35
C THR A 206 10.79 20.55 5.79
N LYS A 207 10.58 21.12 4.59
CA LYS A 207 9.30 21.02 3.87
C LYS A 207 8.93 19.59 3.50
N VAL A 208 9.88 18.65 3.51
CA VAL A 208 9.57 17.23 3.30
C VAL A 208 8.81 16.65 4.50
N PHE A 209 9.04 17.15 5.72
CA PHE A 209 8.47 16.59 6.96
C PHE A 209 7.12 17.17 7.37
N SER A 210 6.42 17.92 6.50
CA SER A 210 5.22 18.65 6.94
C SER A 210 4.06 17.75 7.40
N PHE A 211 4.00 16.50 6.93
CA PHE A 211 2.90 15.58 7.27
C PHE A 211 3.37 14.21 7.78
N ARG A 212 4.62 13.81 7.50
CA ARG A 212 5.19 12.54 7.96
C ARG A 212 6.43 12.81 8.82
N LYS A 213 6.28 12.64 10.13
CA LYS A 213 7.35 12.79 11.12
C LYS A 213 7.25 11.66 12.14
N THR A 214 8.37 10.98 12.42
CA THR A 214 8.51 10.08 13.58
C THR A 214 9.35 10.78 14.65
N PRO A 215 9.28 10.34 15.92
CA PRO A 215 10.18 10.84 16.96
C PRO A 215 11.66 10.71 16.57
N ALA A 216 12.04 9.58 15.96
CA ALA A 216 13.41 9.34 15.49
C ALA A 216 13.83 10.31 14.36
N VAL A 217 12.96 10.61 13.39
CA VAL A 217 13.24 11.67 12.38
C VAL A 217 13.47 13.02 13.04
N GLY A 218 12.70 13.34 14.10
CA GLY A 218 12.90 14.55 14.89
C GLY A 218 14.27 14.59 15.55
N TYR A 219 14.66 13.49 16.20
CA TYR A 219 15.96 13.34 16.86
C TYR A 219 17.11 13.46 15.85
N VAL A 220 17.05 12.75 14.72
CA VAL A 220 18.07 12.82 13.65
C VAL A 220 18.22 14.26 13.16
N PHE A 221 17.11 14.97 12.91
CA PHE A 221 17.15 16.36 12.48
C PHE A 221 17.83 17.29 13.51
N GLU A 222 17.63 17.05 14.80
CA GLU A 222 18.20 17.85 15.89
C GLU A 222 19.70 17.55 16.09
N HIS A 223 20.10 16.28 15.97
CA HIS A 223 21.42 15.79 16.41
C HIS A 223 22.39 15.40 15.29
N TRP A 224 22.02 15.45 13.99
CA TRP A 224 22.88 14.98 12.88
C TRP A 224 24.27 15.64 12.78
N GLN A 225 24.47 16.82 13.38
CA GLN A 225 25.77 17.50 13.40
C GLN A 225 26.66 17.09 14.58
N GLU A 226 26.14 16.31 15.53
CA GLU A 226 26.87 15.92 16.73
C GLU A 226 27.74 14.70 16.46
N ASP A 227 29.03 14.80 16.80
CA ASP A 227 30.02 13.72 16.65
C ASP A 227 29.60 12.42 17.38
N ALA A 228 28.96 12.55 18.54
CA ALA A 228 28.45 11.41 19.30
C ALA A 228 27.31 10.70 18.55
N PHE A 229 26.39 11.44 17.94
CA PHE A 229 25.31 10.86 17.15
C PHE A 229 25.79 10.29 15.81
N PHE A 230 26.76 10.94 15.16
CA PHE A 230 27.47 10.39 14.01
C PHE A 230 28.04 9.00 14.32
N ALA A 231 28.76 8.86 15.43
CA ALA A 231 29.34 7.59 15.84
C ALA A 231 28.30 6.56 16.31
N TYR A 232 27.25 7.01 17.00
CA TYR A 232 26.14 6.17 17.47
C TYR A 232 25.48 5.39 16.33
N GLN A 233 25.38 5.97 15.14
CA GLN A 233 24.75 5.33 13.99
C GLN A 233 25.49 4.09 13.48
N PHE A 234 26.79 3.93 13.74
CA PHE A 234 27.51 2.70 13.41
C PHE A 234 27.18 1.53 14.35
N LEU A 235 26.53 1.81 15.49
CA LEU A 235 26.09 0.80 16.44
C LEU A 235 24.58 0.56 16.37
N ASN A 236 23.81 1.63 16.23
CA ASN A 236 22.35 1.60 16.43
C ASN A 236 21.58 2.30 15.31
N GLY A 237 22.29 2.71 14.25
CA GLY A 237 21.71 3.31 13.06
C GLY A 237 21.27 2.27 12.04
N LEU A 238 21.27 2.69 10.78
CA LEU A 238 20.75 1.89 9.67
C LEU A 238 21.64 0.70 9.29
N SER A 239 22.97 0.84 9.42
CA SER A 239 23.94 -0.18 9.00
C SER A 239 24.90 -0.57 10.14
N PRO A 240 24.39 -1.21 11.21
CA PRO A 240 25.17 -1.49 12.42
C PRO A 240 26.08 -2.72 12.27
N VAL A 241 26.72 -2.90 11.11
CA VAL A 241 27.39 -4.15 10.71
C VAL A 241 28.86 -3.98 10.29
N LEU A 242 29.33 -2.76 10.08
CA LEU A 242 30.68 -2.51 9.55
C LEU A 242 31.74 -2.21 10.61
N ILE A 243 31.34 -1.63 11.74
CA ILE A 243 32.29 -1.24 12.77
C ILE A 243 33.02 -2.46 13.34
N GLN A 244 34.34 -2.34 13.44
CA GLN A 244 35.22 -3.37 13.98
C GLN A 244 36.31 -2.75 14.86
N ARG A 245 36.81 -3.50 15.83
CA ARG A 245 37.91 -3.09 16.69
C ARG A 245 39.21 -3.03 15.88
N CYS A 246 39.93 -1.91 15.99
CA CYS A 246 41.16 -1.67 15.26
C CYS A 246 42.36 -1.99 16.15
N CYS A 247 43.09 -3.06 15.84
CA CYS A 247 44.33 -3.42 16.55
C CYS A 247 45.58 -2.79 15.90
N CYS A 248 45.49 -2.45 14.61
CA CYS A 248 46.55 -1.80 13.86
C CYS A 248 45.95 -0.95 12.73
N LEU A 249 46.52 0.24 12.51
CA LEU A 249 46.05 1.12 11.43
C LEU A 249 46.40 0.56 10.05
N PRO A 250 45.47 0.61 9.08
CA PRO A 250 45.78 0.33 7.68
C PRO A 250 46.90 1.23 7.16
N LYS A 251 47.84 0.68 6.37
CA LYS A 251 48.99 1.45 5.83
C LYS A 251 48.56 2.62 4.94
N ASN A 252 47.42 2.50 4.28
CA ASN A 252 46.79 3.53 3.46
C ASN A 252 45.98 4.56 4.27
N PHE A 253 45.95 4.45 5.61
CA PHE A 253 45.31 5.42 6.50
C PHE A 253 46.31 6.00 7.53
N PRO A 254 47.19 6.93 7.12
CA PRO A 254 48.32 7.39 7.93
C PRO A 254 47.91 8.41 9.01
N VAL A 255 46.99 8.03 9.89
CA VAL A 255 46.64 8.82 11.07
C VAL A 255 47.81 8.78 12.06
N THR A 256 48.22 9.96 12.53
CA THR A 256 49.34 10.08 13.47
C THR A 256 48.85 10.46 14.86
N ASP A 257 49.63 10.14 15.89
CA ASP A 257 49.35 10.53 17.28
C ASP A 257 49.09 12.04 17.41
N ALA A 258 49.93 12.86 16.77
CA ALA A 258 49.78 14.32 16.78
C ALA A 258 48.44 14.81 16.20
N MET A 259 47.84 14.08 15.25
CA MET A 259 46.54 14.45 14.67
C MET A 259 45.39 14.25 15.65
N VAL A 260 45.48 13.23 16.53
CA VAL A 260 44.39 12.82 17.41
C VAL A 260 44.63 13.16 18.89
N ALA A 261 45.85 13.58 19.25
CA ALA A 261 46.23 13.98 20.60
C ALA A 261 45.28 15.00 21.26
N PRO A 262 44.73 16.02 20.54
CA PRO A 262 43.76 16.94 21.14
C PRO A 262 42.47 16.26 21.63
N MET A 263 42.06 15.16 21.00
CA MET A 263 40.87 14.39 21.36
C MET A 263 41.16 13.33 22.43
N LEU A 264 42.31 12.67 22.34
CA LEU A 264 42.73 11.62 23.28
C LEU A 264 43.20 12.19 24.63
N GLY A 265 43.75 13.41 24.62
CA GLY A 265 44.33 14.05 25.78
C GLY A 265 45.77 13.59 26.06
N PRO A 266 46.47 14.26 26.99
CA PRO A 266 47.90 14.03 27.22
C PRO A 266 48.23 12.74 27.97
N GLY A 267 47.23 12.03 28.50
CA GLY A 267 47.41 10.83 29.32
C GLY A 267 47.57 9.52 28.53
N THR A 268 47.52 9.59 27.20
CA THR A 268 47.61 8.41 26.33
C THR A 268 48.18 8.77 24.95
N SER A 269 48.30 7.78 24.07
CA SER A 269 48.68 7.94 22.67
C SER A 269 47.80 7.05 21.79
N LEU A 270 47.78 7.32 20.48
CA LEU A 270 47.05 6.50 19.52
C LEU A 270 47.48 5.02 19.58
N GLN A 271 48.78 4.75 19.69
CA GLN A 271 49.30 3.38 19.81
C GLN A 271 48.83 2.70 21.09
N ALA A 272 48.84 3.42 22.22
CA ALA A 272 48.37 2.88 23.50
C ALA A 272 46.87 2.59 23.48
N GLU A 273 46.06 3.40 22.81
CA GLU A 273 44.61 3.16 22.67
C GLU A 273 44.28 2.01 21.70
N LEU A 274 45.06 1.83 20.63
CA LEU A 274 44.98 0.63 19.77
C LEU A 274 45.25 -0.66 20.56
N GLU A 275 46.31 -0.66 21.38
CA GLU A 275 46.68 -1.81 22.23
C GLU A 275 45.64 -2.10 23.32
N LYS A 276 44.98 -1.06 23.85
CA LYS A 276 43.86 -1.21 24.79
C LYS A 276 42.58 -1.73 24.14
N GLY A 277 42.47 -1.67 22.81
CA GLY A 277 41.26 -2.05 22.08
C GLY A 277 40.11 -1.03 22.19
N SER A 278 40.40 0.23 22.50
CA SER A 278 39.40 1.32 22.59
C SER A 278 39.17 2.05 21.26
N VAL A 279 39.93 1.70 20.22
CA VAL A 279 39.87 2.30 18.89
C VAL A 279 39.16 1.37 17.91
N PHE A 280 38.27 1.91 17.11
CA PHE A 280 37.44 1.19 16.14
C PHE A 280 37.62 1.77 14.74
N LEU A 281 37.38 0.96 13.72
CA LEU A 281 37.49 1.32 12.32
C LEU A 281 36.21 0.95 11.59
N VAL A 282 35.75 1.84 10.73
CA VAL A 282 34.77 1.58 9.67
C VAL A 282 35.48 1.81 8.34
N ASP A 283 35.52 0.79 7.49
CA ASP A 283 36.24 0.80 6.21
C ASP A 283 35.28 0.50 5.06
N HIS A 284 35.03 1.51 4.22
CA HIS A 284 34.21 1.40 3.02
C HIS A 284 35.03 1.10 1.76
N GLY A 285 36.22 0.52 1.90
CA GLY A 285 37.13 0.16 0.81
C GLY A 285 36.47 -0.64 -0.32
N ILE A 286 35.41 -1.39 -0.02
CA ILE A 286 34.62 -2.14 -1.00
C ILE A 286 33.96 -1.25 -2.07
N LEU A 287 33.72 0.02 -1.76
CA LEU A 287 33.17 1.01 -2.71
C LEU A 287 34.24 1.59 -3.65
N SER A 288 35.50 1.21 -3.49
CA SER A 288 36.61 1.72 -4.29
C SER A 288 36.44 1.34 -5.77
N GLY A 289 36.34 2.36 -6.62
CA GLY A 289 36.18 2.18 -8.06
C GLY A 289 34.81 1.63 -8.47
N VAL A 290 33.77 1.81 -7.65
CA VAL A 290 32.38 1.57 -8.06
C VAL A 290 31.95 2.63 -9.09
N HIS A 291 31.19 2.20 -10.11
CA HIS A 291 30.64 3.09 -11.12
C HIS A 291 29.58 4.03 -10.53
N THR A 292 29.65 5.31 -10.88
CA THR A 292 28.69 6.32 -10.40
C THR A 292 27.59 6.61 -11.43
N ASN A 293 26.44 7.05 -10.93
CA ASN A 293 25.24 7.29 -11.74
C ASN A 293 25.24 8.71 -12.37
N VAL A 294 24.30 8.96 -13.27
CA VAL A 294 23.98 10.29 -13.81
C VAL A 294 22.55 10.65 -13.43
N ILE A 295 22.35 11.73 -12.68
CA ILE A 295 21.04 12.20 -12.22
C ILE A 295 20.77 13.57 -12.83
N ASN A 296 19.62 13.76 -13.47
CA ASN A 296 19.25 15.00 -14.17
C ASN A 296 20.33 15.49 -15.17
N GLY A 297 21.03 14.57 -15.84
CA GLY A 297 22.13 14.88 -16.77
C GLY A 297 23.44 15.30 -16.10
N ARG A 298 23.56 15.18 -14.77
CA ARG A 298 24.78 15.49 -14.01
C ARG A 298 25.44 14.23 -13.48
N SER A 299 26.75 14.13 -13.68
CA SER A 299 27.56 13.05 -13.09
C SER A 299 27.47 13.10 -11.57
N GLN A 300 27.26 11.95 -10.95
CA GLN A 300 27.31 11.79 -9.49
C GLN A 300 28.68 11.26 -9.07
N PHE A 301 28.99 11.40 -7.80
CA PHE A 301 30.25 10.96 -7.19
C PHE A 301 29.95 10.04 -6.00
N SER A 302 30.90 9.16 -5.70
CA SER A 302 30.92 8.31 -4.51
C SER A 302 32.36 8.25 -3.98
N ALA A 303 32.53 7.86 -2.72
CA ALA A 303 33.82 7.72 -2.06
C ALA A 303 33.94 6.35 -1.37
N ALA A 304 35.16 5.95 -1.07
CA ALA A 304 35.47 4.78 -0.24
C ALA A 304 36.23 5.25 1.03
N PRO A 305 35.52 5.84 2.00
CA PRO A 305 36.13 6.40 3.19
C PRO A 305 36.61 5.35 4.21
N MET A 306 37.50 5.78 5.09
CA MET A 306 37.85 5.10 6.33
C MET A 306 37.59 6.05 7.49
N THR A 307 36.98 5.55 8.55
CA THR A 307 36.61 6.31 9.74
C THR A 307 37.20 5.65 10.98
N LEU A 308 38.06 6.38 11.69
CA LEU A 308 38.63 5.95 12.95
C LEU A 308 37.78 6.51 14.10
N LEU A 309 37.34 5.64 15.01
CA LEU A 309 36.51 6.01 16.17
C LEU A 309 37.20 5.62 17.47
N TYR A 310 36.83 6.29 18.55
CA TYR A 310 37.37 6.08 19.88
C TYR A 310 36.27 6.00 20.93
N GLN A 311 36.26 4.89 21.66
CA GLN A 311 35.36 4.64 22.77
C GLN A 311 35.92 5.31 24.02
N ARG A 312 35.25 6.37 24.51
CA ARG A 312 35.67 7.01 25.76
C ARG A 312 35.53 6.03 26.95
N PRO A 313 36.46 6.08 27.93
CA PRO A 313 36.39 5.23 29.12
C PRO A 313 35.10 5.43 29.94
N GLY A 314 34.75 4.43 30.76
CA GLY A 314 33.66 4.55 31.73
C GLY A 314 32.26 4.63 31.12
N CYS A 315 32.01 3.89 30.04
CA CYS A 315 30.76 3.95 29.26
C CYS A 315 30.45 5.34 28.68
N GLY A 316 31.49 6.15 28.41
CA GLY A 316 31.34 7.40 27.67
C GLY A 316 30.92 7.17 26.20
N PRO A 317 30.66 8.25 25.44
CA PRO A 317 30.26 8.11 24.05
C PRO A 317 31.40 7.61 23.16
N LEU A 318 31.05 6.87 22.11
CA LEU A 318 31.90 6.64 20.95
C LEU A 318 32.02 7.93 20.14
N LEU A 319 33.21 8.28 19.66
CA LEU A 319 33.44 9.52 18.91
C LEU A 319 34.36 9.31 17.69
N PRO A 320 34.15 10.02 16.58
CA PRO A 320 35.07 10.02 15.44
C PRO A 320 36.38 10.76 15.80
N LEU A 321 37.52 10.14 15.49
CA LEU A 321 38.85 10.74 15.60
C LEU A 321 39.36 11.28 14.26
N ALA A 322 39.19 10.51 13.18
CA ALA A 322 39.72 10.83 11.87
C ALA A 322 38.85 10.21 10.77
N ILE A 323 38.69 10.94 9.66
CA ILE A 323 37.80 10.57 8.57
C ILE A 323 38.51 10.87 7.23
N GLN A 324 38.48 9.90 6.32
CA GLN A 324 38.49 10.17 4.88
C GLN A 324 37.05 10.50 4.46
N THR A 325 36.80 11.62 3.79
CA THR A 325 35.47 12.28 3.75
C THR A 325 34.34 11.44 3.11
N TRP A 326 33.09 11.86 3.34
CA TRP A 326 31.83 11.36 2.73
C TRP A 326 31.22 10.08 3.29
N VAL A 327 31.47 9.82 4.57
CA VAL A 327 31.07 8.59 5.27
C VAL A 327 29.58 8.27 5.14
N HIS A 328 28.65 9.22 5.36
CA HIS A 328 27.21 8.91 5.27
C HIS A 328 26.73 8.52 3.87
N ASN A 329 27.32 9.06 2.79
CA ASN A 329 26.99 8.63 1.43
C ASN A 329 27.51 7.20 1.14
N ALA A 330 28.71 6.90 1.66
CA ALA A 330 29.27 5.56 1.59
C ALA A 330 28.44 4.55 2.40
N GLU A 331 28.00 4.92 3.61
CA GLU A 331 27.08 4.14 4.44
C GLU A 331 25.77 3.85 3.70
N PHE A 332 25.14 4.84 3.07
CA PHE A 332 23.94 4.62 2.25
C PHE A 332 24.20 3.59 1.14
N THR A 333 25.29 3.77 0.38
CA THR A 333 25.60 2.91 -0.76
C THR A 333 25.87 1.48 -0.30
N PHE A 334 26.65 1.32 0.78
CA PHE A 334 26.96 0.02 1.37
C PHE A 334 25.70 -0.64 1.94
N HIS A 335 24.89 0.12 2.68
CA HIS A 335 23.66 -0.37 3.30
C HIS A 335 22.70 -0.89 2.24
N GLU A 336 22.30 -0.06 1.28
CA GLU A 336 21.25 -0.43 0.33
C GLU A 336 21.69 -1.57 -0.58
N ALA A 337 22.93 -1.52 -1.08
CA ALA A 337 23.44 -2.53 -2.00
C ALA A 337 23.70 -3.88 -1.31
N LEU A 338 24.30 -3.86 -0.12
CA LEU A 338 24.86 -5.06 0.50
C LEU A 338 24.05 -5.54 1.68
N THR A 339 23.90 -4.69 2.67
CA THR A 339 23.27 -5.07 3.93
C THR A 339 21.78 -5.32 3.73
N HIS A 340 21.12 -4.50 2.93
CA HIS A 340 19.70 -4.59 2.67
C HIS A 340 19.39 -5.47 1.45
N LEU A 341 19.82 -5.10 0.24
CA LEU A 341 19.48 -5.84 -0.97
C LEU A 341 20.11 -7.24 -1.00
N LEU A 342 21.44 -7.35 -0.96
CA LEU A 342 22.10 -8.64 -1.07
C LEU A 342 21.77 -9.54 0.13
N MET A 343 22.12 -9.12 1.34
CA MET A 343 22.00 -9.96 2.54
C MET A 343 20.54 -10.10 3.00
N GLY A 344 19.72 -9.04 2.88
CA GLY A 344 18.33 -9.04 3.35
C GLY A 344 17.31 -9.62 2.35
N HIS A 345 17.53 -9.48 1.03
CA HIS A 345 16.59 -9.95 0.00
C HIS A 345 17.13 -11.09 -0.85
N LEU A 346 18.27 -10.92 -1.53
CA LEU A 346 18.75 -11.91 -2.50
C LEU A 346 19.10 -13.25 -1.84
N ILE A 347 19.76 -13.24 -0.69
CA ILE A 347 20.06 -14.47 0.06
C ILE A 347 18.78 -15.12 0.62
N ALA A 348 17.81 -14.32 1.07
CA ALA A 348 16.51 -14.85 1.50
C ALA A 348 15.72 -15.46 0.32
N GLU A 349 15.84 -14.89 -0.87
CA GLU A 349 15.27 -15.46 -2.10
C GLU A 349 15.90 -16.82 -2.41
N VAL A 350 17.22 -16.95 -2.27
CA VAL A 350 17.93 -18.22 -2.45
C VAL A 350 17.39 -19.28 -1.50
N PHE A 351 17.29 -18.96 -0.21
CA PHE A 351 16.75 -19.90 0.79
C PHE A 351 15.32 -20.32 0.46
N THR A 352 14.50 -19.37 0.01
CA THR A 352 13.11 -19.60 -0.37
C THR A 352 13.00 -20.52 -1.59
N LEU A 353 13.77 -20.25 -2.63
CA LEU A 353 13.68 -21.01 -3.88
C LEU A 353 14.20 -22.44 -3.70
N ALA A 354 15.31 -22.62 -2.98
CA ALA A 354 15.80 -23.95 -2.62
C ALA A 354 14.81 -24.70 -1.72
N LEU A 355 14.19 -24.03 -0.74
CA LEU A 355 13.17 -24.62 0.13
C LEU A 355 12.02 -25.21 -0.70
N LEU A 356 11.48 -24.41 -1.62
CA LEU A 356 10.37 -24.83 -2.47
C LEU A 356 10.76 -26.00 -3.39
N ARG A 357 11.99 -26.02 -3.91
CA ARG A 357 12.45 -27.02 -4.89
C ARG A 357 12.92 -28.34 -4.30
N GLN A 358 13.41 -28.35 -3.06
CA GLN A 358 14.11 -29.50 -2.49
C GLN A 358 13.42 -30.13 -1.28
N LEU A 359 12.51 -29.42 -0.60
CA LEU A 359 11.84 -29.92 0.59
C LEU A 359 10.31 -30.06 0.34
N PRO A 360 9.75 -31.28 0.41
CA PRO A 360 8.33 -31.52 0.19
C PRO A 360 7.48 -30.99 1.35
N HIS A 361 6.17 -30.78 1.14
CA HIS A 361 5.28 -30.15 2.12
C HIS A 361 5.22 -30.88 3.48
N CYS A 362 5.47 -32.19 3.49
CA CYS A 362 5.50 -33.00 4.71
C CYS A 362 6.83 -32.93 5.48
N HIS A 363 7.90 -32.40 4.90
CA HIS A 363 9.22 -32.35 5.53
C HIS A 363 9.22 -31.38 6.74
N PRO A 364 9.81 -31.74 7.90
CA PRO A 364 9.81 -30.86 9.08
C PRO A 364 10.45 -29.50 8.81
N LEU A 365 11.56 -29.45 8.07
CA LEU A 365 12.17 -28.18 7.66
C LEU A 365 11.30 -27.35 6.70
N PHE A 366 10.49 -27.98 5.84
CA PHE A 366 9.53 -27.23 5.02
C PHE A 366 8.52 -26.51 5.92
N LYS A 367 7.91 -27.25 6.85
CA LYS A 367 6.92 -26.74 7.80
C LYS A 367 7.49 -25.64 8.70
N LEU A 368 8.75 -25.77 9.09
CA LEU A 368 9.47 -24.79 9.91
C LEU A 368 9.79 -23.51 9.13
N LEU A 369 10.28 -23.62 7.89
CA LEU A 369 10.83 -22.48 7.15
C LEU A 369 9.80 -21.74 6.29
N ILE A 370 8.73 -22.40 5.83
CA ILE A 370 7.74 -21.78 4.94
C ILE A 370 7.10 -20.48 5.48
N PRO A 371 6.86 -20.29 6.80
CA PRO A 371 6.36 -19.02 7.32
C PRO A 371 7.38 -17.88 7.20
N HIS A 372 8.67 -18.21 7.13
CA HIS A 372 9.77 -17.24 7.08
C HIS A 372 10.17 -16.82 5.65
N THR A 373 9.61 -17.49 4.64
CA THR A 373 9.93 -17.24 3.22
C THR A 373 8.80 -16.53 2.47
N ARG A 374 7.64 -16.38 3.11
CA ARG A 374 6.44 -15.83 2.49
C ARG A 374 6.69 -14.44 1.92
N TYR A 375 6.20 -14.21 0.70
CA TYR A 375 6.33 -12.98 -0.07
C TYR A 375 7.73 -12.56 -0.52
N THR A 376 8.79 -13.28 -0.14
CA THR A 376 10.19 -12.98 -0.54
C THR A 376 10.37 -13.00 -2.06
N LEU A 377 9.82 -14.01 -2.75
CA LEU A 377 9.92 -14.11 -4.21
C LEU A 377 9.21 -12.95 -4.92
N TYR A 378 8.04 -12.52 -4.41
CA TYR A 378 7.31 -11.39 -4.98
C TYR A 378 8.08 -10.09 -4.85
N ILE A 379 8.55 -9.75 -3.65
CA ILE A 379 9.24 -8.47 -3.43
C ILE A 379 10.58 -8.42 -4.16
N SER A 380 11.30 -9.54 -4.25
CA SER A 380 12.55 -9.63 -4.99
C SER A 380 12.33 -9.46 -6.51
N THR A 381 11.25 -10.06 -7.03
CA THR A 381 10.83 -9.86 -8.43
C THR A 381 10.42 -8.40 -8.68
N LEU A 382 9.65 -7.80 -7.77
CA LEU A 382 9.26 -6.39 -7.87
C LEU A 382 10.49 -5.45 -7.82
N GLY A 383 11.44 -5.74 -6.93
CA GLY A 383 12.70 -4.98 -6.82
C GLY A 383 13.53 -5.04 -8.10
N ARG A 384 13.61 -6.20 -8.76
CA ARG A 384 14.25 -6.32 -10.08
C ARG A 384 13.57 -5.47 -11.16
N VAL A 385 12.24 -5.42 -11.16
CA VAL A 385 11.43 -4.68 -12.16
C VAL A 385 11.49 -3.16 -11.93
N LEU A 386 11.35 -2.71 -10.68
CA LEU A 386 11.14 -1.28 -10.37
C LEU A 386 12.36 -0.56 -9.80
N LEU A 387 13.29 -1.27 -9.14
CA LEU A 387 14.38 -0.65 -8.37
C LEU A 387 15.77 -0.90 -8.96
N ILE A 388 16.02 -2.10 -9.51
CA ILE A 388 17.38 -2.57 -9.84
C ILE A 388 17.63 -2.67 -11.36
N ALA A 389 16.59 -2.51 -12.18
CA ALA A 389 16.67 -2.67 -13.64
C ALA A 389 17.80 -1.81 -14.27
N SER A 390 18.68 -2.48 -15.03
CA SER A 390 19.84 -1.95 -15.78
C SER A 390 20.98 -1.32 -14.95
N GLY A 391 21.79 -2.17 -14.30
CA GLY A 391 23.24 -1.94 -14.08
C GLY A 391 23.69 -0.88 -13.07
N LYS A 392 22.83 -0.45 -12.14
CA LYS A 392 23.04 0.80 -11.36
C LYS A 392 23.33 0.67 -9.86
N VAL A 393 23.23 -0.51 -9.22
CA VAL A 393 23.23 -0.58 -7.73
C VAL A 393 24.25 -1.55 -7.10
N VAL A 394 24.54 -2.72 -7.69
CA VAL A 394 25.47 -3.70 -7.08
C VAL A 394 26.52 -4.20 -8.09
N ASP A 395 27.79 -3.95 -7.78
CA ASP A 395 28.96 -4.48 -8.53
C ASP A 395 29.24 -5.95 -8.12
N ARG A 396 29.72 -6.77 -9.06
CA ARG A 396 30.11 -8.18 -8.87
C ARG A 396 31.11 -8.38 -7.72
N ARG A 397 32.01 -7.41 -7.48
CA ARG A 397 33.05 -7.51 -6.42
C ARG A 397 32.47 -7.78 -5.03
N HIS A 398 31.31 -7.21 -4.74
CA HIS A 398 30.63 -7.39 -3.47
C HIS A 398 30.23 -8.83 -3.16
N MET A 399 29.94 -9.60 -4.21
CA MET A 399 29.61 -11.02 -4.07
C MET A 399 30.84 -11.88 -3.81
N GLU A 400 32.00 -11.47 -4.30
CA GLU A 400 33.29 -12.17 -4.11
C GLU A 400 33.81 -12.03 -2.68
N GLU A 401 33.42 -10.96 -1.99
CA GLU A 401 33.79 -10.68 -0.60
C GLU A 401 32.73 -11.13 0.43
N LEU A 402 31.57 -11.67 -0.01
CA LEU A 402 30.56 -12.19 0.90
C LEU A 402 31.08 -13.44 1.61
N ASN A 403 31.49 -13.27 2.87
CA ASN A 403 31.84 -14.36 3.76
C ASN A 403 30.59 -14.79 4.55
N TYR A 404 30.33 -16.08 4.57
CA TYR A 404 29.21 -16.69 5.27
C TYR A 404 29.23 -16.43 6.79
N SER A 405 30.40 -16.16 7.39
CA SER A 405 30.49 -15.74 8.79
C SER A 405 29.66 -14.48 9.09
N ALA A 406 29.42 -13.60 8.11
CA ALA A 406 28.59 -12.40 8.28
C ALA A 406 27.08 -12.71 8.41
N LEU A 407 26.65 -13.93 8.08
CA LEU A 407 25.26 -14.38 8.25
C LEU A 407 25.01 -15.00 9.62
N TYR A 408 26.06 -15.40 10.33
CA TYR A 408 25.98 -15.86 11.72
C TYR A 408 26.28 -14.72 12.68
N LEU A 409 25.26 -14.23 13.38
CA LEU A 409 25.41 -13.05 14.23
C LEU A 409 26.51 -13.21 15.31
N PRO A 410 26.57 -14.32 16.08
CA PRO A 410 27.60 -14.47 17.12
C PRO A 410 29.01 -14.42 16.55
N GLU A 411 29.26 -15.13 15.44
CA GLU A 411 30.54 -15.18 14.76
C GLU A 411 30.90 -13.83 14.13
N ASP A 412 29.95 -13.12 13.52
CA ASP A 412 30.15 -11.76 12.98
C ASP A 412 30.56 -10.77 14.07
N ILE A 413 29.83 -10.73 15.19
CA ILE A 413 30.11 -9.86 16.33
C ILE A 413 31.50 -10.15 16.91
N ARG A 414 31.87 -11.43 17.03
CA ARG A 414 33.19 -11.85 17.49
C ARG A 414 34.29 -11.51 16.50
N ALA A 415 34.09 -11.78 15.21
CA ALA A 415 35.07 -11.53 14.15
C ALA A 415 35.42 -10.04 14.05
N ARG A 416 34.43 -9.16 14.21
CA ARG A 416 34.63 -7.71 14.26
C ARG A 416 35.21 -7.22 15.60
N GLY A 417 35.24 -8.07 16.63
CA GLY A 417 35.77 -7.75 17.95
C GLY A 417 34.94 -6.69 18.69
N VAL A 418 33.62 -6.77 18.57
CA VAL A 418 32.67 -5.78 19.12
C VAL A 418 31.72 -6.40 20.17
N GLU A 419 32.13 -7.52 20.78
CA GLU A 419 31.37 -8.21 21.84
C GLU A 419 31.19 -7.33 23.10
N ASP A 420 32.13 -6.42 23.36
CA ASP A 420 32.27 -5.70 24.63
C ASP A 420 32.05 -4.18 24.56
N ILE A 421 31.81 -3.62 23.36
CA ILE A 421 31.54 -2.18 23.22
C ILE A 421 30.18 -1.81 23.88
N PRO A 422 30.13 -0.77 24.74
CA PRO A 422 28.89 -0.37 25.40
C PRO A 422 27.92 0.33 24.44
N GLY A 423 26.62 0.25 24.73
CA GLY A 423 25.59 0.95 23.95
C GLY A 423 25.36 0.40 22.54
N TYR A 424 25.67 -0.87 22.30
CA TYR A 424 25.49 -1.53 21.01
C TYR A 424 24.21 -2.39 21.00
N TYR A 425 23.06 -1.72 20.90
CA TYR A 425 21.74 -2.32 21.07
C TYR A 425 21.37 -3.29 19.96
N TYR A 426 21.85 -3.08 18.72
CA TYR A 426 21.72 -4.08 17.65
C TYR A 426 22.32 -5.44 18.05
N ARG A 427 23.52 -5.43 18.63
CA ARG A 427 24.17 -6.64 19.14
C ARG A 427 23.35 -7.22 20.29
N ASP A 428 23.06 -6.40 21.30
CA ASP A 428 22.44 -6.90 22.53
C ASP A 428 21.07 -7.56 22.27
N ASP A 429 20.23 -6.90 21.47
CA ASP A 429 18.91 -7.40 21.13
C ASP A 429 19.01 -8.56 20.12
N GLY A 430 19.90 -8.43 19.12
CA GLY A 430 20.13 -9.43 18.09
C GLY A 430 20.63 -10.76 18.67
N MET A 431 21.55 -10.74 19.63
CA MET A 431 22.06 -11.93 20.30
C MET A 431 20.97 -12.64 21.11
N LYS A 432 20.13 -11.90 21.84
CA LYS A 432 18.98 -12.48 22.56
C LYS A 432 18.00 -13.18 21.61
N ILE A 433 17.74 -12.56 20.45
CA ILE A 433 16.84 -13.15 19.44
C ILE A 433 17.49 -14.34 18.77
N TRP A 434 18.79 -14.28 18.45
CA TRP A 434 19.55 -15.40 17.92
C TRP A 434 19.44 -16.61 18.84
N ASP A 435 19.72 -16.45 20.13
CA ASP A 435 19.63 -17.52 21.13
C ASP A 435 18.20 -18.08 21.24
N ALA A 436 17.18 -17.23 21.13
CA ALA A 436 15.79 -17.65 21.14
C ALA A 436 15.43 -18.49 19.90
N VAL A 437 15.87 -18.08 18.71
CA VAL A 437 15.68 -18.83 17.47
C VAL A 437 16.46 -20.13 17.51
N GLU A 438 17.72 -20.11 17.94
CA GLU A 438 18.58 -21.30 18.01
C GLU A 438 17.99 -22.36 18.93
N ARG A 439 17.50 -21.94 20.10
CA ARG A 439 16.81 -22.85 21.02
C ARG A 439 15.55 -23.43 20.40
N PHE A 440 14.73 -22.61 19.77
CA PHE A 440 13.51 -23.07 19.09
C PHE A 440 13.83 -24.09 18.00
N VAL A 441 14.81 -23.79 17.14
CA VAL A 441 15.29 -24.68 16.08
C VAL A 441 15.82 -25.97 16.68
N SER A 442 16.64 -25.89 17.72
CA SER A 442 17.18 -27.07 18.42
C SER A 442 16.07 -27.98 18.94
N GLU A 443 15.03 -27.43 19.58
CA GLU A 443 13.87 -28.20 20.04
C GLU A 443 13.15 -28.89 18.87
N ILE A 444 12.97 -28.20 17.74
CA ILE A 444 12.35 -28.78 16.53
C ILE A 444 13.23 -29.88 15.91
N ILE A 445 14.52 -29.62 15.68
CA ILE A 445 15.45 -30.60 15.06
C ILE A 445 15.52 -31.87 15.92
N ASN A 446 15.59 -31.74 17.24
CA ASN A 446 15.66 -32.88 18.14
C ASN A 446 14.36 -33.71 18.20
N ASN A 447 13.22 -33.18 17.75
CA ASN A 447 11.99 -33.96 17.62
C ASN A 447 12.01 -34.93 16.42
N TYR A 448 12.80 -34.62 15.38
CA TYR A 448 12.75 -35.34 14.09
C TYR A 448 14.06 -36.04 13.70
N TYR A 449 15.21 -35.51 14.14
CA TYR A 449 16.52 -36.07 13.87
C TYR A 449 17.09 -36.70 15.15
N PRO A 450 16.98 -38.03 15.33
CA PRO A 450 17.47 -38.69 16.54
C PRO A 450 19.00 -38.72 16.66
N SER A 451 19.73 -38.59 15.54
CA SER A 451 21.19 -38.66 15.51
C SER A 451 21.81 -37.86 14.36
N ASP A 452 23.13 -37.74 14.36
CA ASP A 452 23.87 -37.10 13.27
C ASP A 452 23.77 -37.90 11.97
N GLU A 453 23.71 -39.23 12.06
CA GLU A 453 23.47 -40.10 10.90
C GLU A 453 22.13 -39.80 10.23
N SER A 454 21.07 -39.55 11.01
CA SER A 454 19.76 -39.17 10.43
C SER A 454 19.80 -37.84 9.67
N VAL A 455 20.71 -36.93 10.02
CA VAL A 455 20.97 -35.69 9.26
C VAL A 455 21.74 -35.99 7.99
N HIS A 456 22.79 -36.82 8.09
CA HIS A 456 23.62 -37.21 6.97
C HIS A 456 22.84 -37.95 5.88
N ASP A 457 21.96 -38.87 6.28
CA ASP A 457 21.22 -39.76 5.39
C ASP A 457 19.99 -39.10 4.75
N ASP A 458 19.60 -37.89 5.19
CA ASP A 458 18.48 -37.14 4.63
C ASP A 458 18.88 -36.49 3.29
N SER A 459 18.64 -37.21 2.20
CA SER A 459 18.99 -36.76 0.85
C SER A 459 18.29 -35.47 0.41
N GLU A 460 17.08 -35.19 0.93
CA GLU A 460 16.34 -33.97 0.60
C GLU A 460 16.97 -32.76 1.28
N LEU A 461 17.35 -32.90 2.55
CA LEU A 461 18.16 -31.91 3.26
C LEU A 461 19.50 -31.67 2.55
N GLN A 462 20.24 -32.72 2.18
CA GLN A 462 21.52 -32.55 1.50
C GLN A 462 21.37 -31.84 0.14
N ALA A 463 20.32 -32.17 -0.62
CA ALA A 463 20.01 -31.49 -1.87
C ALA A 463 19.64 -30.01 -1.66
N TRP A 464 18.89 -29.69 -0.60
CA TRP A 464 18.56 -28.31 -0.22
C TRP A 464 19.81 -27.49 0.10
N VAL A 465 20.71 -28.01 0.94
CA VAL A 465 21.97 -27.34 1.29
C VAL A 465 22.86 -27.17 0.05
N TRP A 466 22.99 -28.22 -0.75
CA TRP A 466 23.79 -28.19 -1.97
C TRP A 466 23.27 -27.14 -2.96
N GLU A 467 21.94 -27.05 -3.16
CA GLU A 467 21.36 -26.09 -4.10
C GLU A 467 21.56 -24.64 -3.63
N ILE A 468 21.47 -24.36 -2.33
CA ILE A 468 21.83 -23.03 -1.79
C ILE A 468 23.31 -22.72 -2.09
N PHE A 469 24.20 -23.67 -1.85
CA PHE A 469 25.63 -23.51 -2.12
C PHE A 469 25.92 -23.28 -3.61
N SER A 470 25.33 -24.09 -4.50
CA SER A 470 25.59 -24.02 -5.93
C SER A 470 24.95 -22.82 -6.60
N GLU A 471 23.68 -22.52 -6.31
CA GLU A 471 22.91 -21.47 -7.00
C GLU A 471 23.03 -20.10 -6.31
N GLY A 472 23.03 -20.09 -4.98
CA GLY A 472 23.10 -18.86 -4.20
C GLY A 472 24.52 -18.34 -4.03
N PHE A 473 25.46 -19.24 -3.74
CA PHE A 473 26.86 -18.90 -3.48
C PHE A 473 27.78 -19.25 -4.64
N LEU A 474 27.22 -19.72 -5.76
CA LEU A 474 27.92 -20.00 -7.02
C LEU A 474 29.00 -21.10 -6.87
N GLY A 475 28.80 -22.04 -5.95
CA GLY A 475 29.73 -23.13 -5.67
C GLY A 475 31.08 -22.68 -5.12
N ARG A 476 31.15 -21.48 -4.54
CA ARG A 476 32.42 -20.89 -4.09
C ARG A 476 32.79 -21.38 -2.69
N GLU A 477 33.80 -22.25 -2.60
CA GLU A 477 34.35 -22.73 -1.32
C GLU A 477 34.83 -21.58 -0.43
N SER A 478 35.35 -20.50 -1.02
CA SER A 478 35.80 -19.30 -0.29
C SER A 478 34.67 -18.57 0.45
N SER A 479 33.41 -18.85 0.14
CA SER A 479 32.27 -18.30 0.88
C SER A 479 32.21 -18.83 2.31
N GLY A 480 32.75 -20.02 2.59
CA GLY A 480 32.63 -20.69 3.89
C GLY A 480 31.27 -21.32 4.17
N LEU A 481 30.32 -21.24 3.22
CA LEU A 481 29.02 -21.90 3.32
C LEU A 481 29.19 -23.43 3.22
N PRO A 482 28.57 -24.24 4.10
CA PRO A 482 28.62 -25.69 3.97
C PRO A 482 27.89 -26.14 2.71
N SER A 483 28.51 -27.07 1.97
CA SER A 483 27.90 -27.75 0.82
C SER A 483 27.12 -29.02 1.20
N SER A 484 27.25 -29.46 2.46
CA SER A 484 26.52 -30.58 3.07
C SER A 484 26.51 -30.43 4.59
N LEU A 485 25.54 -31.06 5.26
CA LEU A 485 25.43 -31.05 6.72
C LEU A 485 25.47 -32.47 7.25
N ARG A 486 26.32 -32.73 8.27
CA ARG A 486 26.54 -34.08 8.81
C ARG A 486 26.11 -34.26 10.26
N THR A 487 25.85 -33.18 10.98
CA THR A 487 25.54 -33.22 12.41
C THR A 487 24.31 -32.39 12.71
N ARG A 488 23.60 -32.73 13.78
CA ARG A 488 22.46 -31.94 14.26
C ARG A 488 22.87 -30.54 14.66
N GLU A 489 24.04 -30.39 15.26
CA GLU A 489 24.60 -29.07 15.62
C GLU A 489 24.77 -28.17 14.40
N ALA A 490 25.37 -28.69 13.32
CA ALA A 490 25.52 -27.93 12.08
C ALA A 490 24.18 -27.58 11.45
N LEU A 491 23.20 -28.51 11.50
CA LEU A 491 21.83 -28.25 11.02
C LEU A 491 21.12 -27.16 11.83
N ILE A 492 21.23 -27.20 13.16
CA ILE A 492 20.64 -26.20 14.05
C ILE A 492 21.22 -24.83 13.75
N GLN A 493 22.54 -24.72 13.65
CA GLN A 493 23.20 -23.45 13.33
C GLN A 493 22.76 -22.92 11.97
N TYR A 494 22.71 -23.79 10.95
CA TYR A 494 22.33 -23.42 9.58
C TYR A 494 20.87 -22.94 9.48
N VAL A 495 19.94 -23.65 10.11
CA VAL A 495 18.51 -23.27 10.10
C VAL A 495 18.27 -22.01 10.94
N THR A 496 18.99 -21.83 12.04
CA THR A 496 18.97 -20.59 12.84
C THR A 496 19.40 -19.39 11.99
N MET A 497 20.50 -19.54 11.25
CA MET A 497 20.99 -18.52 10.31
C MET A 497 19.90 -18.17 9.29
N VAL A 498 19.24 -19.15 8.67
CA VAL A 498 18.17 -18.90 7.69
C VAL A 498 17.03 -18.09 8.32
N ILE A 499 16.49 -18.55 9.46
CA ILE A 499 15.37 -17.88 10.13
C ILE A 499 15.75 -16.48 10.58
N PHE A 500 16.93 -16.30 11.18
CA PHE A 500 17.39 -15.01 11.68
C PHE A 500 17.59 -13.99 10.54
N ASN A 501 18.20 -14.41 9.43
CA ASN A 501 18.40 -13.53 8.26
C ASN A 501 17.08 -13.18 7.58
N CYS A 502 16.15 -14.14 7.52
CA CYS A 502 14.80 -13.90 7.01
C CYS A 502 13.96 -13.00 7.94
N SER A 503 14.24 -12.90 9.23
CA SER A 503 13.40 -12.13 10.16
C SER A 503 14.16 -10.93 10.76
N ALA A 504 14.85 -11.16 11.87
CA ALA A 504 15.48 -10.15 12.69
C ALA A 504 16.51 -9.31 11.93
N LYS A 505 17.39 -9.92 11.12
CA LYS A 505 18.41 -9.16 10.35
C LYS A 505 17.75 -8.18 9.40
N HIS A 506 16.76 -8.64 8.63
CA HIS A 506 16.05 -7.80 7.67
C HIS A 506 15.29 -6.67 8.38
N SER A 507 14.59 -6.96 9.48
CA SER A 507 13.90 -5.93 10.27
C SER A 507 14.87 -4.86 10.78
N ALA A 508 16.00 -5.26 11.36
CA ALA A 508 17.02 -4.35 11.91
C ALA A 508 17.58 -3.36 10.87
N VAL A 509 17.69 -3.78 9.61
CA VAL A 509 18.30 -2.98 8.53
C VAL A 509 17.27 -2.34 7.59
N SER A 510 15.98 -2.70 7.73
CA SER A 510 14.90 -2.16 6.90
C SER A 510 14.06 -1.12 7.64
N ALA A 511 13.69 -1.38 8.90
CA ALA A 511 12.72 -0.58 9.64
C ALA A 511 13.18 0.87 9.91
N GLY A 512 14.50 1.09 10.01
CA GLY A 512 15.10 2.40 10.28
C GLY A 512 15.35 3.28 9.04
N GLN A 513 15.11 2.79 7.81
CA GLN A 513 15.49 3.53 6.58
C GLN A 513 14.88 4.93 6.55
N PHE A 514 13.58 5.06 6.87
CA PHE A 514 12.91 6.36 6.91
C PHE A 514 13.38 7.20 8.11
N ASP A 515 13.59 6.59 9.27
CA ASP A 515 14.00 7.32 10.47
C ASP A 515 15.34 8.06 10.26
N PHE A 516 16.35 7.37 9.71
CA PHE A 516 17.67 7.95 9.45
C PHE A 516 17.78 8.65 8.08
N GLY A 517 17.00 8.20 7.11
CA GLY A 517 17.09 8.64 5.72
C GLY A 517 16.18 9.81 5.34
N ALA A 518 15.13 10.08 6.13
CA ALA A 518 14.22 11.19 5.83
C ALA A 518 14.96 12.55 5.92
N TRP A 519 15.87 12.72 6.89
CA TRP A 519 16.79 13.85 6.90
C TRP A 519 17.98 13.59 5.98
N MET A 520 17.83 13.99 4.71
CA MET A 520 18.79 13.70 3.65
C MET A 520 20.27 14.04 3.96
N PRO A 521 20.63 15.14 4.66
CA PRO A 521 22.03 15.38 5.03
C PRO A 521 22.66 14.27 5.91
N ASN A 522 21.86 13.51 6.65
CA ASN A 522 22.29 12.38 7.47
C ASN A 522 22.49 11.09 6.65
N LEU A 523 21.82 10.94 5.52
CA LEU A 523 21.94 9.76 4.66
C LEU A 523 21.78 10.15 3.17
N PRO A 524 22.74 10.87 2.59
CA PRO A 524 22.62 11.38 1.24
C PRO A 524 22.76 10.25 0.21
N PRO A 525 21.75 10.01 -0.64
CA PRO A 525 21.74 8.90 -1.60
C PRO A 525 22.71 9.07 -2.79
N SER A 526 23.17 10.31 -3.03
CA SER A 526 24.11 10.66 -4.09
C SER A 526 24.74 12.01 -3.78
N MET A 527 25.80 12.35 -4.52
CA MET A 527 26.51 13.60 -4.34
C MET A 527 26.95 14.17 -5.70
N GLN A 528 26.80 15.49 -5.87
CA GLN A 528 26.91 16.18 -7.16
C GLN A 528 28.29 16.80 -7.47
N LEU A 529 29.19 16.89 -6.49
CA LEU A 529 30.54 17.44 -6.65
C LEU A 529 31.57 16.45 -6.08
N PRO A 530 32.82 16.39 -6.54
CA PRO A 530 33.79 15.44 -6.00
C PRO A 530 34.14 15.72 -4.52
N PRO A 531 34.69 14.73 -3.79
CA PRO A 531 35.22 14.94 -2.45
C PRO A 531 36.26 16.07 -2.38
N PRO A 532 36.32 16.84 -1.27
CA PRO A 532 37.24 17.96 -1.15
C PRO A 532 38.70 17.47 -1.13
N THR A 533 39.56 18.12 -1.91
CA THR A 533 40.99 17.79 -2.02
C THR A 533 41.89 18.62 -1.09
N SER A 534 41.34 19.64 -0.43
CA SER A 534 42.08 20.49 0.50
C SER A 534 41.21 20.99 1.65
N LYS A 535 41.84 21.28 2.80
CA LYS A 535 41.16 21.78 4.01
C LYS A 535 40.90 23.28 3.93
N GLY A 536 39.89 23.76 4.66
CA GLY A 536 39.59 25.20 4.83
C GLY A 536 38.82 25.87 3.69
N GLN A 537 38.38 25.11 2.66
CA GLN A 537 37.65 25.65 1.50
C GLN A 537 36.13 25.42 1.55
N ALA A 538 35.64 24.53 2.41
CA ALA A 538 34.23 24.20 2.50
C ALA A 538 33.40 25.39 3.02
N LYS A 539 32.30 25.69 2.34
CA LYS A 539 31.30 26.71 2.70
C LYS A 539 29.90 26.10 2.61
N LEU A 540 28.92 26.67 3.32
CA LEU A 540 27.53 26.20 3.30
C LEU A 540 26.96 26.11 1.87
N GLU A 541 27.26 27.08 1.01
CA GLU A 541 26.84 27.07 -0.40
C GLU A 541 27.42 25.86 -1.16
N GLY A 542 28.71 25.57 -0.97
CA GLY A 542 29.35 24.41 -1.56
C GLY A 542 28.82 23.08 -1.00
N PHE A 543 28.50 23.05 0.30
CA PHE A 543 27.85 21.90 0.93
C PHE A 543 26.48 21.62 0.28
N LEU A 544 25.61 22.63 0.17
CA LEU A 544 24.30 22.49 -0.49
C LEU A 544 24.42 22.13 -1.97
N ALA A 545 25.43 22.63 -2.68
CA ALA A 545 25.71 22.28 -4.06
C ALA A 545 26.23 20.83 -4.24
N THR A 546 26.79 20.24 -3.19
CA THR A 546 27.27 18.85 -3.19
C THR A 546 26.14 17.86 -2.94
N LEU A 547 25.15 18.22 -2.11
CA LEU A 547 23.99 17.38 -1.80
C LEU A 547 23.13 17.08 -3.05
N PRO A 548 22.30 16.01 -3.04
CA PRO A 548 21.44 15.64 -4.17
C PRO A 548 20.43 16.73 -4.54
N PRO A 549 19.94 16.74 -5.79
CA PRO A 549 18.87 17.63 -6.21
C PRO A 549 17.55 17.26 -5.51
N VAL A 550 16.60 18.19 -5.54
CA VAL A 550 15.35 18.09 -4.76
C VAL A 550 14.50 16.91 -5.20
N ASN A 551 14.34 16.69 -6.50
CA ASN A 551 13.60 15.54 -7.02
C ASN A 551 14.21 14.21 -6.59
N ALA A 552 15.53 14.02 -6.75
CA ALA A 552 16.19 12.78 -6.32
C ALA A 552 16.10 12.56 -4.80
N THR A 553 16.10 13.65 -4.02
CA THR A 553 15.84 13.58 -2.58
C THR A 553 14.43 13.06 -2.30
N CYS A 554 13.42 13.61 -3.00
CA CYS A 554 12.03 13.18 -2.87
C CYS A 554 11.84 11.71 -3.28
N ASP A 555 12.43 11.28 -4.40
CA ASP A 555 12.38 9.90 -4.90
C ASP A 555 12.83 8.92 -3.80
N MET A 556 13.96 9.20 -3.16
CA MET A 556 14.52 8.33 -2.12
C MET A 556 13.71 8.35 -0.83
N ILE A 557 13.14 9.49 -0.45
CA ILE A 557 12.28 9.56 0.74
C ILE A 557 10.99 8.76 0.54
N ILE A 558 10.44 8.70 -0.69
CA ILE A 558 9.32 7.82 -1.00
C ILE A 558 9.72 6.36 -0.84
N ILE A 559 10.87 5.98 -1.40
CA ILE A 559 11.38 4.61 -1.30
C ILE A 559 11.57 4.22 0.17
N PHE A 560 12.28 5.03 0.97
CA PHE A 560 12.47 4.76 2.39
C PHE A 560 11.15 4.62 3.15
N TRP A 561 10.16 5.48 2.87
CA TRP A 561 8.84 5.39 3.49
C TRP A 561 8.14 4.05 3.16
N MET A 562 8.21 3.63 1.89
CA MET A 562 7.61 2.38 1.42
C MET A 562 8.31 1.13 1.97
N LEU A 563 9.63 1.19 2.16
CA LEU A 563 10.43 0.04 2.60
C LEU A 563 10.56 -0.06 4.12
N SER A 564 10.35 1.02 4.87
CA SER A 564 10.42 1.00 6.35
C SER A 564 9.14 0.51 7.01
N LYS A 565 8.00 0.65 6.33
CA LYS A 565 6.68 0.35 6.88
C LYS A 565 6.17 -0.94 6.27
N GLU A 566 5.94 -1.95 7.09
CA GLU A 566 5.29 -3.18 6.61
C GLU A 566 3.85 -2.84 6.15
N PRO A 567 3.48 -3.12 4.89
CA PRO A 567 2.15 -2.80 4.38
C PRO A 567 1.13 -3.87 4.79
N GLY A 568 -0.04 -3.44 5.29
CA GLY A 568 -1.16 -4.34 5.63
C GLY A 568 -0.90 -5.18 6.89
N ASP A 569 -1.45 -6.39 6.90
CA ASP A 569 -1.39 -7.29 8.07
C ASP A 569 0.04 -7.75 8.34
N GLN A 570 0.47 -7.53 9.58
CA GLN A 570 1.75 -7.97 10.12
C GLN A 570 1.68 -9.42 10.60
N ARG A 571 2.78 -10.17 10.47
CA ARG A 571 2.94 -11.51 11.06
C ARG A 571 4.22 -11.54 11.90
N PRO A 572 4.13 -11.14 13.18
CA PRO A 572 5.29 -11.04 14.05
C PRO A 572 6.03 -12.37 14.19
N LEU A 573 7.34 -12.30 14.45
CA LEU A 573 8.22 -13.45 14.67
C LEU A 573 7.61 -14.39 15.71
N GLY A 574 7.57 -15.69 15.40
CA GLY A 574 6.95 -16.71 16.26
C GLY A 574 5.43 -16.83 16.14
N THR A 575 4.76 -16.02 15.30
CA THR A 575 3.31 -16.11 15.07
C THR A 575 3.01 -16.91 13.79
N TYR A 576 2.51 -18.14 13.96
CA TYR A 576 2.32 -19.11 12.88
C TYR A 576 0.84 -19.52 12.75
N PRO A 577 -0.03 -18.70 12.13
CA PRO A 577 -1.46 -19.00 11.98
C PRO A 577 -1.74 -20.10 10.95
N ASP A 578 -0.79 -20.36 10.06
CA ASP A 578 -0.81 -21.47 9.12
C ASP A 578 -0.18 -22.69 9.82
N GLU A 579 -1.02 -23.54 10.40
CA GLU A 579 -0.65 -24.69 11.22
C GLU A 579 -0.11 -25.86 10.37
N HIS A 580 1.07 -25.68 9.79
CA HIS A 580 1.78 -26.77 9.08
C HIS A 580 2.19 -27.91 10.04
N PHE A 581 2.54 -27.57 11.29
CA PHE A 581 2.75 -28.54 12.36
C PHE A 581 1.44 -28.83 13.11
N THR A 582 0.96 -30.06 13.01
CA THR A 582 -0.24 -30.53 13.72
C THR A 582 0.10 -31.27 15.03
N GLU A 583 1.35 -31.71 15.17
CA GLU A 583 1.86 -32.49 16.30
C GLU A 583 2.03 -31.65 17.57
N GLU A 584 1.91 -32.30 18.73
CA GLU A 584 1.98 -31.61 20.04
C GLU A 584 3.40 -31.09 20.37
N ALA A 585 4.45 -31.86 20.09
CA ALA A 585 5.83 -31.48 20.44
C ALA A 585 6.30 -30.19 19.72
N PRO A 586 6.14 -30.04 18.39
CA PRO A 586 6.42 -28.78 17.71
C PRO A 586 5.55 -27.61 18.21
N ARG A 587 4.26 -27.84 18.47
CA ARG A 587 3.35 -26.80 18.99
C ARG A 587 3.79 -26.29 20.37
N ARG A 588 4.27 -27.18 21.25
CA ARG A 588 4.88 -26.80 22.54
C ARG A 588 6.16 -25.98 22.35
N SER A 589 7.00 -26.36 21.39
CA SER A 589 8.24 -25.65 21.06
C SER A 589 7.93 -24.22 20.55
N ILE A 590 6.90 -24.09 19.68
CA ILE A 590 6.40 -22.79 19.21
C ILE A 590 5.90 -21.92 20.39
N ALA A 591 5.11 -22.49 21.30
CA ALA A 591 4.62 -21.75 22.46
C ALA A 591 5.75 -21.30 23.40
N ALA A 592 6.77 -22.14 23.60
CA ALA A 592 7.96 -21.78 24.37
C ALA A 592 8.74 -20.62 23.69
N PHE A 593 8.89 -20.69 22.37
CA PHE A 593 9.52 -19.63 21.57
C PHE A 593 8.76 -18.31 21.68
N GLN A 594 7.44 -18.31 21.52
CA GLN A 594 6.58 -17.13 21.69
C GLN A 594 6.72 -16.49 23.08
N ASN A 595 6.73 -17.31 24.13
CA ASN A 595 6.93 -16.81 25.50
C ASN A 595 8.31 -16.18 25.70
N HIS A 596 9.35 -16.75 25.09
CA HIS A 596 10.70 -16.21 25.15
C HIS A 596 10.80 -14.88 24.40
N LEU A 597 10.24 -14.77 23.19
CA LEU A 597 10.17 -13.52 22.44
C LEU A 597 9.40 -12.43 23.21
N ALA A 598 8.30 -12.80 23.87
CA ALA A 598 7.55 -11.87 24.71
C ALA A 598 8.37 -11.35 25.90
N GLN A 599 9.26 -12.18 26.47
CA GLN A 599 10.20 -11.73 27.50
C GLN A 599 11.25 -10.78 26.93
N ILE A 600 11.86 -11.10 25.79
CA ILE A 600 12.82 -10.23 25.11
C ILE A 600 12.18 -8.86 24.82
N SER A 601 10.93 -8.84 24.33
CA SER A 601 10.18 -7.60 24.09
C SER A 601 10.02 -6.75 25.36
N ARG A 602 9.72 -7.37 26.51
CA ARG A 602 9.63 -6.67 27.80
C ARG A 602 10.97 -6.04 28.18
N ASP A 603 12.06 -6.80 28.07
CA ASP A 603 13.40 -6.32 28.39
C ASP A 603 13.80 -5.13 27.49
N ILE A 604 13.54 -5.23 26.18
CA ILE A 604 13.85 -4.16 25.21
C ILE A 604 13.06 -2.89 25.55
N ARG A 605 11.77 -3.03 25.88
CA ARG A 605 10.92 -1.89 26.25
C ARG A 605 11.36 -1.25 27.56
N GLU A 606 11.78 -2.04 28.55
CA GLU A 606 12.33 -1.52 29.80
C GLU A 606 13.64 -0.76 29.55
N ARG A 607 14.58 -1.34 28.78
CA ARG A 607 15.83 -0.66 28.36
C ARG A 607 15.55 0.65 27.65
N ASN A 608 14.61 0.65 26.70
CA ASN A 608 14.27 1.80 25.88
C ASN A 608 13.60 2.95 26.64
N GLN A 609 12.99 2.73 27.80
CA GLN A 609 12.43 3.82 28.62
C GLN A 609 13.51 4.78 29.13
N GLY A 610 14.75 4.31 29.28
CA GLY A 610 15.89 5.11 29.73
C GLY A 610 16.73 5.74 28.62
N LEU A 611 16.36 5.57 27.35
CA LEU A 611 17.12 6.09 26.21
C LEU A 611 16.46 7.33 25.60
N GLU A 612 17.27 8.33 25.27
CA GLU A 612 16.78 9.51 24.52
C GLU A 612 16.33 9.13 23.11
N LEU A 613 17.07 8.23 22.45
CA LEU A 613 16.69 7.61 21.19
C LEU A 613 16.53 6.09 21.39
N PRO A 614 15.30 5.59 21.55
CA PRO A 614 15.03 4.16 21.66
C PRO A 614 15.49 3.36 20.45
N TYR A 615 16.06 2.17 20.68
CA TYR A 615 16.32 1.20 19.61
C TYR A 615 15.18 0.16 19.59
N THR A 616 14.30 0.26 18.59
CA THR A 616 13.07 -0.55 18.51
C THR A 616 13.06 -1.55 17.36
N TYR A 617 14.06 -1.52 16.47
CA TYR A 617 14.07 -2.29 15.22
C TYR A 617 14.17 -3.80 15.42
N LEU A 618 14.50 -4.24 16.63
CA LEU A 618 14.52 -5.65 17.05
C LEU A 618 13.52 -5.96 18.17
N ASP A 619 12.51 -5.11 18.44
CA ASP A 619 11.42 -5.52 19.33
C ASP A 619 10.61 -6.65 18.64
N PRO A 620 10.52 -7.88 19.19
CA PRO A 620 9.91 -9.02 18.49
C PRO A 620 8.52 -8.81 17.88
N PRO A 621 7.60 -8.03 18.49
CA PRO A 621 6.31 -7.70 17.88
C PRO A 621 6.40 -6.88 16.58
N LEU A 622 7.54 -6.26 16.30
CA LEU A 622 7.83 -5.47 15.10
C LEU A 622 8.70 -6.24 14.08
N ILE A 623 9.22 -7.42 14.46
CA ILE A 623 9.99 -8.28 13.57
C ILE A 623 9.01 -9.19 12.84
N GLU A 624 9.02 -9.18 11.52
CA GLU A 624 8.20 -10.08 10.71
C GLU A 624 8.79 -11.49 10.62
N ASN A 625 7.94 -12.52 10.57
CA ASN A 625 8.32 -13.84 10.05
C ASN A 625 8.65 -13.72 8.54
N ARG A 626 7.68 -13.15 7.80
CA ARG A 626 7.68 -12.36 6.53
C ARG A 626 6.26 -12.41 5.92
N GLY A 627 5.54 -11.27 5.90
CA GLY A 627 4.49 -10.91 4.93
C GLY A 627 3.06 -11.50 5.10
N GLY A 628 2.11 -10.77 5.71
CA GLY A 628 0.83 -11.33 6.19
C GLY A 628 -0.46 -11.33 5.34
N LEU A 629 -1.39 -12.15 5.83
CA LEU A 629 -2.85 -11.95 5.94
C LEU A 629 -3.33 -12.69 7.21
N ARG A 630 -4.02 -12.04 8.14
CA ARG A 630 -5.22 -12.56 8.84
C ARG A 630 -5.82 -11.46 9.74
N ASP A 631 -7.11 -11.23 9.55
CA ASP A 631 -8.00 -10.48 10.44
C ASP A 631 -8.21 -11.27 11.75
N ASP A 632 -7.96 -10.63 12.91
CA ASP A 632 -8.31 -11.19 14.21
C ASP A 632 -9.71 -10.74 14.66
N ALA A 633 -10.59 -11.71 14.92
CA ALA A 633 -11.63 -11.65 15.98
C ALA A 633 -12.03 -13.10 16.39
N PRO A 634 -12.66 -13.31 17.58
CA PRO A 634 -12.38 -14.42 18.50
C PRO A 634 -12.94 -15.82 18.13
N SER A 635 -12.41 -16.82 18.84
CA SER A 635 -12.56 -18.29 18.74
C SER A 635 -13.98 -18.88 18.70
N PRO A 636 -14.14 -20.14 18.22
CA PRO A 636 -15.40 -20.70 17.74
C PRO A 636 -16.18 -21.52 18.79
N THR A 637 -17.50 -21.62 18.61
CA THR A 637 -18.31 -22.75 19.10
C THR A 637 -19.45 -23.10 18.14
N GLN A 638 -19.34 -24.29 17.55
CA GLN A 638 -20.33 -25.33 17.18
C GLN A 638 -21.71 -25.00 16.58
N ASP A 639 -21.91 -25.63 15.41
CA ASP A 639 -23.08 -26.33 14.86
C ASP A 639 -24.50 -25.72 14.94
N GLY A 640 -25.04 -25.48 13.74
CA GLY A 640 -26.47 -25.37 13.47
C GLY A 640 -26.73 -24.92 12.04
N GLY A 641 -27.22 -25.83 11.18
CA GLY A 641 -27.52 -25.56 9.77
C GLY A 641 -28.49 -24.38 9.55
N PRO A 642 -28.46 -23.75 8.35
CA PRO A 642 -29.13 -22.48 8.12
C PRO A 642 -30.65 -22.65 8.08
N VAL A 643 -31.32 -22.17 9.14
CA VAL A 643 -32.76 -21.91 9.10
C VAL A 643 -32.99 -20.59 8.38
N LEU A 644 -33.69 -20.65 7.25
CA LEU A 644 -34.05 -19.49 6.45
C LEU A 644 -35.11 -18.67 7.20
N LEU A 645 -34.71 -17.51 7.74
CA LEU A 645 -35.59 -16.66 8.54
C LEU A 645 -35.80 -15.31 7.85
N LEU A 646 -37.06 -15.00 7.52
CA LEU A 646 -37.53 -13.64 7.28
C LEU A 646 -38.04 -13.12 8.62
N LEU A 647 -37.44 -12.06 9.15
CA LEU A 647 -37.89 -11.45 10.40
C LEU A 647 -38.96 -10.41 10.08
N ARG A 648 -40.21 -10.69 10.45
CA ARG A 648 -41.28 -9.69 10.41
C ARG A 648 -41.39 -8.97 11.74
N VAL A 649 -41.11 -7.68 11.74
CA VAL A 649 -41.20 -6.81 12.93
C VAL A 649 -42.51 -6.04 12.86
N HIS A 650 -43.37 -6.22 13.85
CA HIS A 650 -44.61 -5.44 13.99
C HIS A 650 -44.40 -4.36 15.06
N LYS A 651 -44.61 -3.10 14.69
CA LYS A 651 -44.66 -1.98 15.63
C LYS A 651 -46.13 -1.61 15.87
N THR A 652 -46.56 -1.64 17.13
CA THR A 652 -47.85 -1.11 17.61
C THR A 652 -47.57 0.06 18.54
N SER A 653 -48.22 1.20 18.32
CA SER A 653 -47.90 2.45 19.03
C SER A 653 -49.07 2.92 19.87
N LEU A 654 -48.80 3.37 21.11
CA LEU A 654 -49.76 4.08 21.95
C LEU A 654 -49.69 5.57 21.60
N ALA A 655 -50.67 6.01 20.80
CA ALA A 655 -50.68 7.34 20.19
C ALA A 655 -50.58 8.50 21.19
N LEU A 656 -49.61 9.40 20.97
CA LEU A 656 -49.61 10.78 21.47
C LEU A 656 -49.18 11.73 20.34
N PRO A 657 -49.87 12.87 20.11
CA PRO A 657 -49.58 13.75 18.97
C PRO A 657 -48.38 14.68 19.26
N SER A 658 -47.47 14.83 18.29
CA SER A 658 -46.41 15.83 18.29
C SER A 658 -46.67 16.93 17.25
N PRO A 659 -46.54 18.23 17.61
CA PRO A 659 -46.66 19.34 16.69
C PRO A 659 -45.29 19.91 16.36
N LEU A 660 -44.59 19.34 15.38
CA LEU A 660 -43.48 19.94 14.61
C LEU A 660 -43.01 18.84 13.64
N GLY A 661 -42.70 19.19 12.39
CA GLY A 661 -42.35 18.24 11.30
C GLY A 661 -41.03 17.46 11.48
N SER A 662 -40.71 17.06 12.70
CA SER A 662 -39.67 16.09 13.09
C SER A 662 -40.30 14.73 13.35
N LEU A 663 -39.48 13.67 13.24
CA LEU A 663 -39.80 12.26 13.51
C LEU A 663 -40.84 12.07 14.63
N ALA A 664 -41.76 11.11 14.48
CA ALA A 664 -42.79 10.83 15.49
C ALA A 664 -42.16 10.60 16.89
N PRO A 665 -42.82 10.94 18.02
CA PRO A 665 -42.24 10.82 19.37
C PRO A 665 -41.71 9.43 19.73
N ASP A 666 -42.24 8.40 19.05
CA ASP A 666 -41.93 6.99 19.24
C ASP A 666 -41.07 6.42 18.09
N ALA A 667 -40.54 7.27 17.21
CA ALA A 667 -39.64 6.87 16.13
C ALA A 667 -38.26 6.53 16.69
N TRP A 668 -37.70 5.41 16.25
CA TRP A 668 -36.33 5.01 16.59
C TRP A 668 -35.62 4.49 15.35
N PHE A 669 -34.32 4.75 15.26
CA PHE A 669 -33.49 4.30 14.16
C PHE A 669 -32.98 2.90 14.45
N CYS A 670 -33.35 1.93 13.62
CA CYS A 670 -32.90 0.57 13.76
C CYS A 670 -31.68 0.34 12.84
N HIS A 671 -30.50 0.17 13.43
CA HIS A 671 -29.27 -0.11 12.67
C HIS A 671 -29.31 -1.55 12.14
N TRP A 672 -29.56 -2.50 13.03
CA TRP A 672 -29.76 -3.92 12.75
C TRP A 672 -30.53 -4.56 13.92
N LEU A 673 -31.16 -5.69 13.68
CA LEU A 673 -31.79 -6.52 14.71
C LEU A 673 -31.03 -7.82 14.85
N GLN A 674 -30.76 -8.22 16.10
CA GLN A 674 -30.24 -9.55 16.41
C GLN A 674 -31.38 -10.42 16.94
N LEU A 675 -31.55 -11.60 16.37
CA LEU A 675 -32.32 -12.65 17.02
C LEU A 675 -31.35 -13.62 17.67
N MET A 676 -31.56 -13.86 18.96
CA MET A 676 -30.84 -14.85 19.75
C MET A 676 -31.70 -16.11 19.82
N PRO A 677 -31.50 -17.10 18.93
CA PRO A 677 -32.19 -18.37 19.05
C PRO A 677 -31.75 -19.09 20.34
N PRO A 678 -32.62 -19.89 20.98
CA PRO A 678 -32.27 -20.63 22.21
C PRO A 678 -31.07 -21.57 22.05
N ARG A 679 -30.72 -21.95 20.81
CA ARG A 679 -29.51 -22.68 20.40
C ARG A 679 -29.10 -22.20 19.00
N GLY A 680 -27.82 -21.86 18.79
CA GLY A 680 -27.25 -21.41 17.51
C GLY A 680 -26.68 -19.99 17.52
N SER A 681 -26.01 -19.61 16.43
CA SER A 681 -25.37 -18.29 16.28
C SER A 681 -26.39 -17.14 16.16
N PRO A 682 -26.05 -15.93 16.64
CA PRO A 682 -26.93 -14.78 16.54
C PRO A 682 -27.23 -14.41 15.07
N LEU A 683 -28.51 -14.29 14.72
CA LEU A 683 -28.94 -13.93 13.37
C LEU A 683 -29.08 -12.42 13.25
N CYS A 684 -28.35 -11.82 12.30
CA CYS A 684 -28.30 -10.38 12.13
C CYS A 684 -29.14 -9.93 10.93
N PHE A 685 -30.09 -9.04 11.20
CA PHE A 685 -31.03 -8.48 10.25
C PHE A 685 -30.75 -6.98 10.08
N PRO A 686 -29.92 -6.57 9.10
CA PRO A 686 -29.66 -5.16 8.84
C PRO A 686 -30.96 -4.44 8.48
N CYS A 687 -31.20 -3.29 9.12
CA CYS A 687 -32.42 -2.51 8.95
C CYS A 687 -32.10 -1.12 8.39
N TYR A 688 -31.10 -0.44 8.95
CA TYR A 688 -30.62 0.88 8.56
C TYR A 688 -31.72 1.91 8.20
N GLN A 689 -32.83 1.89 8.95
CA GLN A 689 -33.94 2.80 8.75
C GLN A 689 -34.69 3.16 10.05
N TRP A 690 -35.31 4.33 10.04
CA TRP A 690 -36.27 4.83 11.00
C TRP A 690 -37.58 4.06 10.89
N LEU A 691 -38.12 3.65 12.05
CA LEU A 691 -39.41 2.97 12.17
C LEU A 691 -40.43 3.91 12.82
N GLU A 692 -41.37 4.43 12.02
CA GLU A 692 -42.41 5.38 12.45
C GLU A 692 -43.81 4.73 12.44
N GLY A 693 -44.67 5.08 13.41
CA GLY A 693 -46.08 4.65 13.43
C GLY A 693 -46.33 3.14 13.59
N GLU A 694 -47.55 2.69 13.24
CA GLU A 694 -47.90 1.26 13.19
C GLU A 694 -47.56 0.67 11.82
N GLY A 695 -46.89 -0.49 11.80
CA GLY A 695 -46.50 -1.13 10.55
C GLY A 695 -45.77 -2.45 10.72
N SER A 696 -45.61 -3.18 9.62
CA SER A 696 -44.84 -4.43 9.59
C SER A 696 -43.67 -4.33 8.61
N LEU A 697 -42.45 -4.51 9.11
CA LEU A 697 -41.25 -4.55 8.27
C LEU A 697 -40.78 -6.00 8.13
N VAL A 698 -40.46 -6.43 6.91
CA VAL A 698 -39.85 -7.73 6.66
C VAL A 698 -38.36 -7.53 6.39
N LEU A 699 -37.53 -8.00 7.30
CA LEU A 699 -36.08 -7.93 7.22
C LEU A 699 -35.49 -9.27 6.80
N ARG A 700 -34.39 -9.17 6.06
CA ARG A 700 -33.61 -10.32 5.59
C ARG A 700 -32.29 -10.38 6.31
N GLU A 701 -31.78 -11.60 6.50
CA GLU A 701 -30.46 -11.86 7.05
C GLU A 701 -29.36 -11.15 6.22
N GLY A 702 -28.33 -10.65 6.91
CA GLY A 702 -27.40 -9.65 6.43
C GLY A 702 -26.38 -10.04 5.36
N THR A 703 -26.45 -11.25 4.79
CA THR A 703 -25.50 -11.70 3.74
C THR A 703 -25.70 -10.96 2.40
N ALA A 704 -24.61 -10.57 1.72
CA ALA A 704 -24.66 -9.96 0.39
C ALA A 704 -24.98 -11.00 -0.69
N LYS A 705 -26.00 -10.77 -1.52
CA LYS A 705 -26.48 -11.72 -2.54
C LYS A 705 -26.99 -11.00 -3.78
N VAL A 706 -26.69 -11.54 -4.95
CA VAL A 706 -27.26 -11.13 -6.24
C VAL A 706 -28.54 -11.91 -6.53
N VAL A 707 -29.47 -11.33 -7.30
CA VAL A 707 -30.86 -11.81 -7.41
C VAL A 707 -30.97 -13.27 -7.87
N TRP A 708 -30.06 -13.76 -8.72
CA TRP A 708 -30.06 -15.14 -9.23
C TRP A 708 -29.50 -16.18 -8.23
N GLN A 709 -28.93 -15.75 -7.11
CA GLN A 709 -28.49 -16.65 -6.03
C GLN A 709 -29.63 -17.05 -5.09
N ASP A 710 -30.84 -16.54 -5.30
CA ASP A 710 -32.01 -16.91 -4.53
C ASP A 710 -32.79 -18.03 -5.22
N SER A 711 -32.75 -19.22 -4.64
CA SER A 711 -33.45 -20.41 -5.14
C SER A 711 -34.91 -20.51 -4.68
N HIS A 712 -35.36 -19.65 -3.75
CA HIS A 712 -36.69 -19.73 -3.14
C HIS A 712 -37.63 -18.61 -3.62
N CYS A 713 -38.82 -18.97 -4.10
CA CYS A 713 -39.79 -18.05 -4.70
C CYS A 713 -40.22 -16.88 -3.77
N LEU A 714 -40.25 -17.12 -2.46
CA LEU A 714 -40.57 -16.09 -1.45
C LEU A 714 -39.52 -14.97 -1.36
N LEU A 715 -38.24 -15.28 -1.57
CA LEU A 715 -37.15 -14.30 -1.54
C LEU A 715 -37.18 -13.43 -2.80
N TYR A 716 -37.43 -14.06 -3.95
CA TYR A 716 -37.64 -13.34 -5.21
C TYR A 716 -38.86 -12.40 -5.12
N ALA A 717 -39.97 -12.87 -4.55
CA ALA A 717 -41.15 -12.04 -4.32
C ALA A 717 -40.88 -10.87 -3.35
N GLN A 718 -40.06 -11.09 -2.32
CA GLN A 718 -39.64 -10.04 -1.38
C GLN A 718 -38.74 -9.00 -2.05
N HIS A 719 -37.79 -9.40 -2.91
CA HIS A 719 -36.98 -8.46 -3.71
C HIS A 719 -37.82 -7.57 -4.62
N GLN A 720 -38.77 -8.18 -5.33
CA GLN A 720 -39.66 -7.44 -6.22
C GLN A 720 -40.56 -6.49 -5.42
N ALA A 721 -41.02 -6.89 -4.23
CA ALA A 721 -41.79 -6.02 -3.34
C ALA A 721 -40.95 -4.85 -2.82
N GLU A 722 -39.72 -5.09 -2.37
CA GLU A 722 -38.80 -4.07 -1.87
C GLU A 722 -38.42 -3.03 -2.94
N ILE A 723 -38.06 -3.49 -4.14
CA ILE A 723 -37.73 -2.61 -5.27
C ILE A 723 -38.94 -1.79 -5.68
N LYS A 724 -40.11 -2.42 -5.78
CA LYS A 724 -41.36 -1.73 -6.13
C LYS A 724 -41.75 -0.68 -5.09
N GLU A 725 -41.58 -0.98 -3.81
CA GLU A 725 -41.80 -0.01 -2.71
C GLU A 725 -40.86 1.20 -2.87
N ARG A 726 -39.57 0.97 -3.15
CA ARG A 726 -38.59 2.06 -3.34
C ARG A 726 -38.85 2.88 -4.60
N GLN A 727 -39.21 2.27 -5.71
CA GLN A 727 -39.56 2.97 -6.94
C GLN A 727 -40.84 3.81 -6.79
N GLN A 728 -41.76 3.40 -5.92
CA GLN A 728 -42.93 4.20 -5.56
C GLN A 728 -42.57 5.36 -4.63
N LYS A 729 -41.63 5.12 -3.70
CA LYS A 729 -41.24 6.03 -2.63
C LYS A 729 -40.27 7.13 -3.08
N TYR A 730 -39.27 6.79 -3.87
CA TYR A 730 -38.30 7.73 -4.44
C TYR A 730 -38.68 7.93 -5.89
N ARG A 731 -39.00 9.14 -6.35
CA ARG A 731 -39.36 9.38 -7.76
C ARG A 731 -38.31 10.24 -8.46
N TRP A 732 -38.20 10.09 -9.77
CA TRP A 732 -37.39 10.96 -10.60
C TRP A 732 -38.18 12.21 -10.96
N SER A 733 -37.56 13.38 -10.80
CA SER A 733 -38.10 14.65 -11.22
C SER A 733 -37.07 15.40 -12.06
N GLU A 734 -37.56 16.22 -12.99
CA GLU A 734 -36.72 17.15 -13.74
C GLU A 734 -36.77 18.51 -13.03
N PHE A 735 -35.69 18.86 -12.33
CA PHE A 735 -35.64 20.12 -11.60
C PHE A 735 -35.40 21.33 -12.53
N LEU A 736 -34.52 21.18 -13.53
CA LEU A 736 -34.15 22.22 -14.49
C LEU A 736 -33.77 21.59 -15.84
N LEU A 737 -34.29 22.15 -16.94
CA LEU A 737 -34.04 21.67 -18.30
C LEU A 737 -32.53 21.65 -18.61
N GLY A 738 -31.99 20.48 -18.95
CA GLY A 738 -30.58 20.28 -19.29
C GLY A 738 -29.65 19.84 -18.14
N ILE A 739 -30.19 19.58 -16.94
CA ILE A 739 -29.48 18.98 -15.79
C ILE A 739 -29.96 17.52 -15.62
N PRO A 740 -29.14 16.58 -15.12
CA PRO A 740 -29.60 15.23 -14.81
C PRO A 740 -30.84 15.22 -13.91
N HIS A 741 -31.77 14.29 -14.15
CA HIS A 741 -32.94 14.10 -13.29
C HIS A 741 -32.50 13.82 -11.83
N CYS A 742 -33.27 14.30 -10.87
CA CYS A 742 -32.97 14.23 -9.44
C CYS A 742 -34.14 13.62 -8.65
N LEU A 743 -34.04 13.56 -7.33
CA LEU A 743 -35.14 13.09 -6.49
C LEU A 743 -36.32 14.07 -6.55
N ASP A 744 -37.53 13.53 -6.68
CA ASP A 744 -38.80 14.26 -6.64
C ASP A 744 -39.15 14.65 -5.20
N ALA A 745 -38.48 15.68 -4.71
CA ALA A 745 -38.76 16.35 -3.45
C ALA A 745 -38.52 17.84 -3.65
N GLU A 746 -39.39 18.71 -3.14
CA GLU A 746 -39.20 20.17 -3.27
C GLU A 746 -38.43 20.75 -2.07
N ASN A 747 -38.38 20.03 -0.95
CA ASN A 747 -37.73 20.48 0.29
C ASN A 747 -37.36 19.32 1.24
N LEU A 748 -36.50 19.61 2.24
CA LEU A 748 -36.03 18.65 3.25
C LEU A 748 -37.14 17.94 4.06
N LYS A 749 -38.34 18.52 4.15
CA LYS A 749 -39.46 17.92 4.91
C LYS A 749 -40.15 16.82 4.12
N GLU A 750 -40.05 16.84 2.81
CA GLU A 750 -40.60 15.82 1.89
C GLU A 750 -39.63 14.66 1.68
N LEU A 751 -38.33 14.87 1.95
CA LEU A 751 -37.31 13.82 1.92
C LEU A 751 -37.60 12.73 2.95
N ASP A 752 -37.43 11.48 2.56
CA ASP A 752 -37.49 10.31 3.44
C ASP A 752 -36.58 10.54 4.67
N PRO A 753 -37.08 10.36 5.91
CA PRO A 753 -36.29 10.50 7.14
C PRO A 753 -34.98 9.70 7.14
N ASN A 754 -34.91 8.59 6.39
CA ASN A 754 -33.72 7.74 6.24
C ASN A 754 -32.60 8.34 5.39
N LEU A 755 -32.91 9.40 4.63
CA LEU A 755 -31.97 10.15 3.83
C LEU A 755 -31.47 11.42 4.56
N ARG A 756 -32.08 11.82 5.68
CA ARG A 756 -31.73 13.07 6.40
C ARG A 756 -30.46 12.89 7.27
N SER A 757 -29.53 13.85 7.22
CA SER A 757 -28.37 13.92 8.12
C SER A 757 -28.73 14.60 9.46
N PRO A 758 -28.22 14.13 10.63
CA PRO A 758 -28.55 14.69 11.94
C PRO A 758 -27.75 15.95 12.33
N THR A 759 -26.93 16.53 11.45
CA THR A 759 -26.09 17.69 11.83
C THR A 759 -26.84 19.02 11.75
N HIS A 760 -27.17 19.60 12.90
CA HIS A 760 -27.85 20.90 13.02
C HIS A 760 -27.19 21.81 14.08
N HIS A 761 -25.87 22.02 14.01
CA HIS A 761 -25.17 22.74 15.10
C HIS A 761 -24.35 23.99 14.73
N ARG A 762 -24.21 24.41 13.45
CA ARG A 762 -23.48 25.66 13.11
C ARG A 762 -24.35 26.89 12.82
N ASN A 763 -25.53 26.75 12.23
CA ASN A 763 -26.36 27.90 11.81
C ASN A 763 -27.06 28.66 12.96
N ILE A 764 -27.21 28.05 14.14
CA ILE A 764 -27.88 28.65 15.30
C ILE A 764 -27.11 29.88 15.81
N ALA A 765 -25.78 29.87 15.81
CA ALA A 765 -24.96 30.96 16.36
C ALA A 765 -24.97 32.25 15.52
N LEU A 766 -25.10 32.16 14.20
CA LEU A 766 -25.21 33.31 13.29
C LEU A 766 -26.62 33.92 13.32
N LYS A 767 -27.65 33.07 13.46
CA LYS A 767 -29.05 33.48 13.67
C LYS A 767 -29.23 34.19 15.03
N LEU A 768 -28.59 33.69 16.08
CA LEU A 768 -28.55 34.32 17.42
C LEU A 768 -27.85 35.69 17.45
N LYS A 769 -27.00 36.02 16.47
CA LYS A 769 -26.33 37.33 16.33
C LYS A 769 -27.04 38.28 15.35
N GLY A 770 -28.17 37.87 14.76
CA GLY A 770 -28.96 38.70 13.83
C GLY A 770 -28.25 39.00 12.49
N LEU A 771 -27.20 38.26 12.14
CA LEU A 771 -26.41 38.51 10.92
C LEU A 771 -27.06 37.90 9.67
N LEU A 772 -27.75 36.76 9.80
CA LEU A 772 -28.43 36.09 8.68
C LEU A 772 -29.64 36.87 8.14
N ASP A 773 -30.35 37.60 9.02
CA ASP A 773 -31.57 38.32 8.68
C ASP A 773 -31.30 39.80 8.32
N SER A 774 -30.04 40.23 8.32
CA SER A 774 -29.63 41.61 8.10
C SER A 774 -29.61 41.97 6.62
N GLN A 775 -30.61 42.72 6.14
CA GLN A 775 -30.65 43.26 4.77
C GLN A 775 -29.86 44.57 4.57
N ARG A 776 -29.19 45.08 5.61
CA ARG A 776 -28.42 46.33 5.50
C ARG A 776 -27.03 46.07 4.88
N PRO A 777 -26.51 46.99 4.05
CA PRO A 777 -25.14 46.90 3.56
C PRO A 777 -24.11 46.93 4.71
N TRP A 778 -22.96 46.31 4.47
CA TRP A 778 -21.80 46.43 5.35
C TRP A 778 -21.33 47.88 5.41
N ARG A 779 -21.08 48.39 6.62
CA ARG A 779 -20.69 49.79 6.85
C ARG A 779 -19.18 49.98 6.90
N SER A 780 -18.43 48.90 7.11
CA SER A 780 -16.96 48.91 7.16
C SER A 780 -16.39 47.51 6.97
N LEU A 781 -15.11 47.42 6.60
CA LEU A 781 -14.38 46.14 6.57
C LEU A 781 -14.27 45.51 7.96
N ASP A 782 -14.17 46.31 9.03
CA ASP A 782 -14.14 45.80 10.41
C ASP A 782 -15.44 45.10 10.82
N GLU A 783 -16.56 45.50 10.25
CA GLU A 783 -17.85 44.83 10.46
C GLU A 783 -17.85 43.43 9.85
N ILE A 784 -17.27 43.31 8.64
CA ILE A 784 -17.06 42.02 7.96
C ILE A 784 -16.05 41.18 8.76
N HIS A 785 -14.96 41.78 9.25
CA HIS A 785 -13.94 41.09 10.06
C HIS A 785 -14.52 40.45 11.33
N ARG A 786 -15.46 41.12 12.00
CA ARG A 786 -16.11 40.62 13.21
C ARG A 786 -17.06 39.44 12.96
N THR A 787 -17.29 39.02 11.72
CA THR A 787 -18.10 37.83 11.41
C THR A 787 -17.29 36.52 11.36
N PHE A 788 -15.96 36.59 11.18
CA PHE A 788 -15.04 35.46 11.08
C PHE A 788 -14.62 34.87 12.44
N ILE A 789 -15.57 34.53 13.32
CA ILE A 789 -15.28 34.17 14.73
C ILE A 789 -15.12 32.65 14.96
N PHE A 790 -15.25 31.79 13.94
CA PHE A 790 -15.13 30.34 14.12
C PHE A 790 -14.22 29.66 13.08
N SER A 791 -13.34 28.79 13.59
CA SER A 791 -12.34 28.01 12.84
C SER A 791 -11.34 28.86 12.06
N LYS A 792 -10.41 29.48 12.78
CA LYS A 792 -9.20 30.05 12.17
C LYS A 792 -8.24 28.91 11.85
N SER A 793 -8.12 28.57 10.58
CA SER A 793 -7.00 27.74 10.12
C SER A 793 -5.82 28.69 9.84
N PRO A 794 -4.58 28.20 9.90
CA PRO A 794 -3.43 29.00 9.46
C PRO A 794 -3.61 29.58 8.04
N VAL A 795 -4.38 28.90 7.18
CA VAL A 795 -4.69 29.35 5.82
C VAL A 795 -5.70 30.49 5.81
N SER A 796 -6.78 30.42 6.61
CA SER A 796 -7.77 31.51 6.65
C SER A 796 -7.22 32.78 7.31
N GLU A 797 -6.27 32.65 8.25
CA GLU A 797 -5.52 33.78 8.79
C GLU A 797 -4.55 34.37 7.77
N TYR A 798 -3.83 33.54 7.03
CA TYR A 798 -2.94 33.98 5.94
C TYR A 798 -3.71 34.70 4.82
N MET A 799 -4.87 34.17 4.43
CA MET A 799 -5.79 34.83 3.49
C MET A 799 -6.25 36.18 4.01
N PHE A 800 -6.61 36.26 5.30
CA PHE A 800 -7.06 37.47 5.95
C PHE A 800 -6.01 38.60 5.95
N GLU A 801 -4.73 38.27 6.08
CA GLU A 801 -3.66 39.27 6.09
C GLU A 801 -3.30 39.77 4.69
N LEU A 802 -3.43 38.92 3.66
CA LEU A 802 -2.85 39.18 2.34
C LEU A 802 -3.87 39.37 1.21
N TRP A 803 -5.18 39.26 1.45
CA TRP A 803 -6.21 39.28 0.39
C TRP A 803 -6.19 40.52 -0.51
N GLN A 804 -5.69 41.66 -0.02
CA GLN A 804 -5.58 42.89 -0.81
C GLN A 804 -4.32 42.91 -1.69
N GLU A 805 -3.32 42.07 -1.41
CA GLU A 805 -2.07 42.02 -2.16
C GLU A 805 -2.27 41.42 -3.55
N ASN A 806 -1.75 42.10 -4.59
CA ASN A 806 -1.83 41.62 -5.98
C ASN A 806 -1.11 40.27 -6.16
N THR A 807 -0.01 40.05 -5.45
CA THR A 807 0.76 38.80 -5.48
C THR A 807 -0.05 37.63 -4.90
N PHE A 808 -0.76 37.87 -3.80
CA PHE A 808 -1.62 36.86 -3.19
C PHE A 808 -2.88 36.60 -4.03
N PHE A 809 -3.46 37.63 -4.64
CA PHE A 809 -4.55 37.50 -5.61
C PHE A 809 -4.19 36.56 -6.78
N ALA A 810 -3.01 36.72 -7.38
CA ALA A 810 -2.54 35.86 -8.47
C ALA A 810 -2.21 34.43 -7.99
N TYR A 811 -1.60 34.29 -6.80
CA TYR A 811 -1.26 33.00 -6.20
C TYR A 811 -2.47 32.07 -6.04
N GLN A 812 -3.65 32.64 -5.73
CA GLN A 812 -4.90 31.89 -5.53
C GLN A 812 -5.42 31.20 -6.80
N PHE A 813 -5.08 31.68 -7.99
CA PHE A 813 -5.47 31.00 -9.22
C PHE A 813 -4.54 29.82 -9.55
N LEU A 814 -3.30 29.82 -9.06
CA LEU A 814 -2.34 28.71 -9.24
C LEU A 814 -2.50 27.62 -8.19
N ASN A 815 -2.85 27.99 -6.95
CA ASN A 815 -2.82 27.09 -5.79
C ASN A 815 -4.11 27.13 -4.94
N GLY A 816 -5.18 27.76 -5.43
CA GLY A 816 -6.49 27.80 -4.78
C GLY A 816 -7.54 26.98 -5.53
N LEU A 817 -8.82 27.28 -5.32
CA LEU A 817 -9.94 26.36 -5.58
C LEU A 817 -10.30 26.09 -7.04
N ASN A 818 -9.61 26.67 -8.02
CA ASN A 818 -9.83 26.40 -9.45
C ASN A 818 -8.54 26.44 -10.28
N PRO A 819 -7.55 25.58 -10.00
CA PRO A 819 -6.27 25.66 -10.71
C PRO A 819 -6.40 25.33 -12.19
N VAL A 820 -7.46 24.61 -12.57
CA VAL A 820 -7.78 24.23 -13.96
C VAL A 820 -8.31 25.38 -14.82
N LEU A 821 -8.60 26.55 -14.22
CA LEU A 821 -8.98 27.75 -14.97
C LEU A 821 -7.77 28.56 -15.45
N ILE A 822 -6.57 28.34 -14.89
CA ILE A 822 -5.35 28.93 -15.44
C ILE A 822 -4.93 28.13 -16.65
N GLN A 823 -4.85 28.83 -17.77
CA GLN A 823 -4.16 28.37 -18.97
C GLN A 823 -3.06 29.38 -19.29
N CYS A 824 -1.94 28.90 -19.81
CA CYS A 824 -0.85 29.79 -20.19
C CYS A 824 -1.34 30.64 -21.37
N CYS A 825 -1.48 31.94 -21.13
CA CYS A 825 -1.94 32.88 -22.14
C CYS A 825 -0.78 33.20 -23.08
N HIS A 826 -0.86 32.73 -24.32
CA HIS A 826 0.23 32.86 -25.29
C HIS A 826 0.11 34.12 -26.17
N CYS A 827 -1.03 34.83 -26.13
CA CYS A 827 -1.21 36.21 -26.63
C CYS A 827 -2.53 36.86 -26.13
N LEU A 828 -2.69 38.18 -26.31
CA LEU A 828 -3.85 38.98 -25.91
C LEU A 828 -4.75 39.39 -27.10
N PRO A 829 -6.09 39.25 -26.99
CA PRO A 829 -7.02 39.36 -28.12
C PRO A 829 -7.37 40.80 -28.54
N LYS A 830 -7.76 41.01 -29.81
CA LYS A 830 -8.03 42.33 -30.42
C LYS A 830 -9.13 43.15 -29.74
N ASN A 831 -10.10 42.47 -29.14
CA ASN A 831 -11.23 43.09 -28.46
C ASN A 831 -10.91 43.35 -26.99
N PHE A 832 -9.73 42.98 -26.50
CA PHE A 832 -9.27 43.30 -25.16
C PHE A 832 -8.45 44.58 -25.27
N PRO A 833 -9.04 45.78 -25.07
CA PRO A 833 -8.35 47.08 -25.24
C PRO A 833 -7.33 47.35 -24.13
N VAL A 834 -6.49 46.38 -23.78
CA VAL A 834 -5.27 46.59 -23.01
C VAL A 834 -4.16 46.86 -24.00
N THR A 835 -3.70 48.11 -24.04
CA THR A 835 -2.58 48.53 -24.89
C THR A 835 -1.25 48.29 -24.19
N ASP A 836 -0.14 48.19 -24.93
CA ASP A 836 1.19 48.12 -24.33
C ASP A 836 1.45 49.30 -23.37
N ALA A 837 0.86 50.47 -23.63
CA ALA A 837 0.93 51.63 -22.72
C ALA A 837 0.20 51.40 -21.38
N MET A 838 -0.88 50.64 -21.36
CA MET A 838 -1.68 50.34 -20.18
C MET A 838 -0.98 49.33 -19.23
N VAL A 839 -0.13 48.47 -19.77
CA VAL A 839 0.64 47.47 -19.01
C VAL A 839 2.13 47.80 -18.90
N ALA A 840 2.62 48.83 -19.59
CA ALA A 840 4.00 49.32 -19.54
C ALA A 840 4.54 49.57 -18.12
N PRO A 841 3.76 50.09 -17.15
CA PRO A 841 4.23 50.24 -15.78
C PRO A 841 4.56 48.90 -15.09
N VAL A 842 4.01 47.79 -15.58
CA VAL A 842 4.14 46.45 -14.98
C VAL A 842 5.10 45.54 -15.77
N LEU A 843 5.09 45.60 -17.11
CA LEU A 843 5.87 44.68 -17.96
C LEU A 843 7.25 45.22 -18.37
N GLY A 844 7.48 46.53 -18.27
CA GLY A 844 8.71 47.16 -18.76
C GLY A 844 8.80 47.23 -20.30
N PRO A 845 9.81 47.93 -20.87
CA PRO A 845 9.75 48.48 -22.23
C PRO A 845 9.89 47.49 -23.42
N TRP A 846 10.01 46.18 -23.20
CA TRP A 846 10.64 45.28 -24.18
C TRP A 846 9.78 44.08 -24.65
N THR A 847 8.47 44.06 -24.41
CA THR A 847 7.58 42.94 -24.79
C THR A 847 6.23 43.43 -25.32
N SER A 848 5.68 42.79 -26.36
CA SER A 848 4.34 43.09 -26.91
C SER A 848 3.46 41.86 -27.07
N LEU A 849 2.16 42.12 -27.19
CA LEU A 849 1.10 41.30 -26.63
C LEU A 849 0.44 40.28 -27.60
N GLN A 850 0.73 40.24 -28.90
CA GLN A 850 -0.34 40.02 -29.89
C GLN A 850 -0.10 38.99 -31.03
N ALA A 851 -0.12 37.66 -30.78
CA ALA A 851 -0.29 36.66 -31.85
C ALA A 851 -1.08 35.37 -31.44
N GLU A 852 -2.38 35.36 -31.81
CA GLU A 852 -3.41 34.27 -31.89
C GLU A 852 -4.04 33.57 -30.66
N LEU A 853 -5.30 33.93 -30.32
CA LEU A 853 -6.50 33.06 -30.13
C LEU A 853 -7.70 33.77 -29.42
N GLU A 854 -8.90 33.20 -29.55
CA GLU A 854 -10.24 33.85 -29.52
C GLU A 854 -10.96 33.92 -28.14
N LEU A 855 -11.88 34.89 -27.98
CA LEU A 855 -12.79 35.08 -26.81
C LEU A 855 -14.22 35.44 -27.27
N THR A 856 -15.23 35.19 -26.42
CA THR A 856 -16.67 35.38 -26.70
C THR A 856 -17.31 36.65 -26.08
N GLN A 857 -16.56 37.52 -25.38
CA GLN A 857 -17.09 38.74 -24.74
C GLN A 857 -16.49 40.04 -25.31
N THR A 858 -17.30 41.09 -25.43
CA THR A 858 -16.93 42.38 -26.05
C THR A 858 -16.87 43.52 -25.02
N PRO A 859 -15.71 44.12 -24.75
CA PRO A 859 -15.57 45.27 -23.85
C PRO A 859 -16.28 46.54 -24.36
N GLY A 860 -16.74 47.37 -23.43
CA GLY A 860 -17.48 48.61 -23.72
C GLY A 860 -17.89 49.35 -22.45
N PRO A 861 -18.73 50.40 -22.54
CA PRO A 861 -19.16 51.19 -21.37
C PRO A 861 -19.84 50.36 -20.26
N GLY A 862 -20.41 49.19 -20.61
CA GLY A 862 -21.00 48.23 -19.66
C GLY A 862 -20.05 47.13 -19.15
N SER A 863 -18.81 47.08 -19.63
CA SER A 863 -17.76 46.14 -19.19
C SER A 863 -16.39 46.82 -19.38
N PRO A 864 -16.04 47.78 -18.51
CA PRO A 864 -14.81 48.57 -18.64
C PRO A 864 -13.59 47.71 -18.28
N ILE A 865 -12.46 48.01 -18.93
CA ILE A 865 -11.17 47.45 -18.56
C ILE A 865 -10.56 48.29 -17.45
N LEU A 866 -10.20 47.63 -16.35
CA LEU A 866 -9.56 48.24 -15.17
C LEU A 866 -8.12 47.75 -15.06
N LEU A 867 -7.22 48.64 -14.66
CA LEU A 867 -5.77 48.46 -14.57
C LEU A 867 -5.28 48.64 -13.12
N PRO A 868 -4.12 48.06 -12.75
CA PRO A 868 -3.52 48.25 -11.43
C PRO A 868 -3.18 49.70 -11.08
N CYS A 869 -3.06 50.58 -12.09
CA CYS A 869 -2.77 52.01 -11.93
C CYS A 869 -4.03 52.89 -11.82
N ASP A 870 -5.22 52.32 -11.98
CA ASP A 870 -6.48 53.02 -11.72
C ASP A 870 -6.68 53.22 -10.21
N ALA A 871 -7.76 53.91 -9.81
CA ALA A 871 -8.04 54.15 -8.40
C ALA A 871 -8.03 52.83 -7.61
N ALA A 872 -7.44 52.85 -6.41
CA ALA A 872 -7.20 51.65 -5.62
C ALA A 872 -8.50 50.89 -5.32
N GLU A 873 -9.60 51.63 -5.15
CA GLU A 873 -10.95 51.10 -4.95
C GLU A 873 -11.49 50.39 -6.19
N ASP A 874 -11.30 50.96 -7.39
CA ASP A 874 -11.74 50.37 -8.66
C ASP A 874 -10.96 49.10 -8.97
N TRP A 875 -9.64 49.10 -8.73
CA TRP A 875 -8.79 47.92 -8.91
C TRP A 875 -9.12 46.80 -7.89
N LEU A 876 -9.42 47.17 -6.64
CA LEU A 876 -9.87 46.20 -5.63
C LEU A 876 -11.23 45.59 -5.98
N LEU A 877 -12.15 46.41 -6.52
CA LEU A 877 -13.45 45.94 -7.00
C LEU A 877 -13.32 44.99 -8.20
N ALA A 878 -12.47 45.31 -9.18
CA ALA A 878 -12.14 44.42 -10.29
C ALA A 878 -11.67 43.04 -9.82
N LYS A 879 -10.68 43.00 -8.91
CA LYS A 879 -10.19 41.75 -8.32
C LYS A 879 -11.31 40.97 -7.62
N THR A 880 -12.16 41.66 -6.87
CA THR A 880 -13.29 41.03 -6.17
C THR A 880 -14.30 40.41 -7.13
N LEU A 881 -14.62 41.08 -8.24
CA LEU A 881 -15.54 40.58 -9.28
C LEU A 881 -14.99 39.35 -10.02
N VAL A 882 -13.67 39.30 -10.25
CA VAL A 882 -13.01 38.12 -10.85
C VAL A 882 -13.04 36.93 -9.88
N GLN A 883 -12.77 37.16 -8.58
CA GLN A 883 -12.89 36.12 -7.54
C GLN A 883 -14.32 35.62 -7.39
N TYR A 884 -15.30 36.53 -7.45
CA TYR A 884 -16.73 36.18 -7.43
C TYR A 884 -17.11 35.30 -8.63
N SER A 885 -16.64 35.65 -9.84
CA SER A 885 -16.86 34.83 -11.03
C SER A 885 -16.21 33.45 -10.93
N GLY A 886 -14.97 33.36 -10.44
CA GLY A 886 -14.29 32.09 -10.19
C GLY A 886 -14.99 31.24 -9.12
N PHE A 887 -15.51 31.87 -8.07
CA PHE A 887 -16.34 31.24 -7.06
C PHE A 887 -17.63 30.66 -7.67
N LEU A 888 -18.34 31.41 -8.51
CA LEU A 888 -19.55 30.95 -9.19
C LEU A 888 -19.29 29.73 -10.09
N VAL A 889 -18.22 29.76 -10.88
CA VAL A 889 -17.84 28.62 -11.74
C VAL A 889 -17.52 27.38 -10.90
N HIS A 890 -16.74 27.52 -9.84
CA HIS A 890 -16.45 26.42 -8.94
C HIS A 890 -17.73 25.84 -8.34
N LYS A 891 -18.54 26.71 -7.74
CA LYS A 891 -19.73 26.34 -6.98
C LYS A 891 -20.77 25.68 -7.87
N ILE A 892 -21.07 26.28 -9.01
CA ILE A 892 -22.19 25.87 -9.85
C ILE A 892 -21.76 24.72 -10.77
N VAL A 893 -20.61 24.85 -11.45
CA VAL A 893 -20.23 23.92 -12.51
C VAL A 893 -19.42 22.75 -11.96
N MET A 894 -18.36 23.04 -11.20
CA MET A 894 -17.45 21.98 -10.74
C MET A 894 -18.04 21.22 -9.55
N HIS A 895 -18.69 21.92 -8.62
CA HIS A 895 -19.19 21.31 -7.39
C HIS A 895 -20.60 20.81 -7.53
N LEU A 896 -21.54 21.73 -7.75
CA LEU A 896 -22.95 21.41 -7.74
C LEU A 896 -23.30 20.47 -8.89
N LEU A 897 -22.93 20.83 -10.12
CA LEU A 897 -23.26 20.02 -11.30
C LEU A 897 -22.42 18.73 -11.38
N ARG A 898 -21.10 18.83 -11.49
CA ARG A 898 -20.25 17.66 -11.78
C ARG A 898 -20.11 16.68 -10.61
N ALA A 899 -20.17 17.15 -9.37
CA ALA A 899 -20.08 16.28 -8.21
C ALA A 899 -21.46 15.88 -7.69
N HIS A 900 -22.33 16.84 -7.31
CA HIS A 900 -23.60 16.48 -6.65
C HIS A 900 -24.68 15.98 -7.61
N PHE A 901 -25.02 16.72 -8.68
CA PHE A 901 -26.11 16.33 -9.58
C PHE A 901 -25.86 15.02 -10.32
N VAL A 902 -24.61 14.76 -10.73
CA VAL A 902 -24.24 13.47 -11.34
C VAL A 902 -24.32 12.31 -10.34
N MET A 903 -23.86 12.52 -9.10
CA MET A 903 -23.88 11.48 -8.07
C MET A 903 -25.27 11.20 -7.51
N GLU A 904 -26.14 12.21 -7.47
CA GLU A 904 -27.54 12.05 -7.08
C GLU A 904 -28.26 11.13 -8.05
N ALA A 905 -28.10 11.33 -9.36
CA ALA A 905 -28.66 10.45 -10.38
C ALA A 905 -28.14 8.99 -10.22
N PHE A 906 -26.83 8.82 -9.95
CA PHE A 906 -26.27 7.48 -9.71
C PHE A 906 -26.88 6.81 -8.46
N SER A 907 -27.06 7.58 -7.39
CA SER A 907 -27.58 7.08 -6.11
C SER A 907 -29.06 6.76 -6.17
N LEU A 908 -29.85 7.58 -6.85
CA LEU A 908 -31.26 7.33 -7.10
C LEU A 908 -31.47 6.09 -7.98
N SER A 909 -30.60 5.89 -8.98
CA SER A 909 -30.58 4.68 -9.80
C SER A 909 -30.29 3.42 -8.98
N MET A 910 -29.35 3.48 -8.03
CA MET A 910 -29.07 2.36 -7.12
C MET A 910 -30.26 2.07 -6.18
N LEU A 911 -30.89 3.10 -5.61
CA LEU A 911 -32.09 2.97 -4.78
C LEU A 911 -33.26 2.36 -5.55
N TRP A 912 -33.36 2.66 -6.84
CA TRP A 912 -34.43 2.20 -7.74
C TRP A 912 -34.25 0.79 -8.25
N GLN A 913 -33.03 0.35 -8.50
CA GLN A 913 -32.79 -0.87 -9.29
C GLN A 913 -32.18 -2.01 -8.48
N LEU A 914 -31.61 -1.74 -7.29
CA LEU A 914 -30.87 -2.74 -6.53
C LEU A 914 -31.53 -3.03 -5.17
N PRO A 915 -31.80 -4.32 -4.85
CA PRO A 915 -32.29 -4.71 -3.53
C PRO A 915 -31.17 -4.55 -2.48
N MET A 916 -31.53 -4.41 -1.20
CA MET A 916 -30.54 -4.19 -0.12
C MET A 916 -29.50 -5.28 0.03
N CYS A 917 -29.82 -6.51 -0.38
CA CYS A 917 -28.86 -7.60 -0.37
C CYS A 917 -27.81 -7.47 -1.47
N HIS A 918 -28.05 -6.67 -2.51
CA HIS A 918 -27.19 -6.60 -3.69
C HIS A 918 -25.79 -6.09 -3.31
N PRO A 919 -24.70 -6.74 -3.74
CA PRO A 919 -23.34 -6.35 -3.37
C PRO A 919 -23.03 -4.88 -3.68
N ILE A 920 -23.43 -4.38 -4.85
CA ILE A 920 -23.26 -2.96 -5.23
C ILE A 920 -24.03 -2.03 -4.28
N PHE A 921 -25.25 -2.41 -3.86
CA PHE A 921 -26.03 -1.62 -2.91
C PHE A 921 -25.36 -1.57 -1.51
N LYS A 922 -24.73 -2.68 -1.09
CA LYS A 922 -23.99 -2.76 0.18
C LYS A 922 -22.66 -2.01 0.15
N LEU A 923 -21.95 -2.05 -0.97
CA LEU A 923 -20.76 -1.24 -1.24
C LEU A 923 -21.08 0.26 -1.16
N GLY A 924 -22.20 0.68 -1.75
CA GLY A 924 -22.67 2.08 -1.71
C GLY A 924 -23.07 2.59 -0.32
N ARG A 925 -23.25 1.71 0.68
CA ARG A 925 -23.60 2.10 2.07
C ARG A 925 -22.47 1.94 3.11
N THR A 926 -21.36 1.30 2.74
CA THR A 926 -20.19 1.05 3.62
C THR A 926 -18.99 1.96 3.30
N SER A 927 -19.08 2.75 2.23
CA SER A 927 -18.14 3.79 1.83
C SER A 927 -18.33 5.10 2.63
N PRO A 928 -17.31 5.99 2.75
CA PRO A 928 -17.46 7.32 3.35
C PRO A 928 -18.42 8.26 2.60
N LEU A 929 -18.92 7.85 1.44
CA LEU A 929 -20.00 8.51 0.70
C LEU A 929 -21.33 7.86 1.10
N LYS A 930 -21.93 8.30 2.20
CA LYS A 930 -23.28 7.83 2.53
C LYS A 930 -24.25 8.46 1.54
N VAL A 931 -25.26 7.73 1.08
CA VAL A 931 -26.42 8.31 0.37
C VAL A 931 -27.10 9.41 1.22
N GLN A 932 -26.88 9.42 2.54
CA GLN A 932 -27.31 10.47 3.47
C GLN A 932 -26.55 11.80 3.31
N ASP A 933 -25.36 11.78 2.70
CA ASP A 933 -24.52 12.97 2.48
C ASP A 933 -24.93 13.73 1.19
N LEU A 934 -25.82 13.16 0.37
CA LEU A 934 -26.45 13.85 -0.79
C LEU A 934 -27.49 14.91 -0.37
N VAL A 935 -27.92 14.91 0.88
CA VAL A 935 -29.02 15.75 1.38
C VAL A 935 -28.55 17.16 1.81
N HIS A 936 -27.44 17.64 1.25
CA HIS A 936 -27.05 19.05 1.37
C HIS A 936 -27.71 19.97 0.33
N TYR A 937 -28.54 19.42 -0.58
CA TYR A 937 -29.12 20.20 -1.68
C TYR A 937 -30.46 20.90 -1.34
N TYR A 938 -31.20 20.43 -0.33
CA TYR A 938 -32.60 20.86 -0.14
C TYR A 938 -32.85 21.92 0.95
N ASP A 939 -31.80 22.45 1.59
CA ASP A 939 -31.96 23.64 2.43
C ASP A 939 -31.82 24.88 1.55
N ARG A 940 -32.88 25.70 1.46
CA ARG A 940 -32.94 26.87 0.57
C ARG A 940 -31.98 28.01 0.93
N ASP A 941 -31.01 27.79 1.81
CA ASP A 941 -30.05 28.81 2.27
C ASP A 941 -28.56 28.36 2.29
N ASP A 942 -28.20 27.19 1.72
CA ASP A 942 -26.84 26.61 1.85
C ASP A 942 -25.90 26.82 0.64
N THR A 943 -25.76 28.06 0.15
CA THR A 943 -24.76 28.40 -0.88
C THR A 943 -23.29 28.27 -0.39
N LEU A 944 -23.06 28.06 0.92
CA LEU A 944 -21.74 28.13 1.53
C LEU A 944 -20.96 26.78 1.59
N TRP A 945 -21.61 25.62 1.69
CA TRP A 945 -20.93 24.32 1.89
C TRP A 945 -20.38 23.64 0.62
N ILE A 946 -20.85 24.08 -0.55
CA ILE A 946 -20.43 23.61 -1.89
C ILE A 946 -18.94 23.96 -2.22
N TRP A 947 -18.14 24.43 -1.26
CA TRP A 947 -16.73 24.83 -1.50
C TRP A 947 -15.73 23.93 -0.79
N VAL A 948 -16.14 23.27 0.29
CA VAL A 948 -15.19 22.59 1.19
C VAL A 948 -14.96 21.13 0.77
N ALA A 949 -15.87 20.52 0.00
CA ALA A 949 -15.81 19.08 -0.31
C ALA A 949 -15.19 18.69 -1.67
N ILE A 950 -14.88 19.65 -2.59
CA ILE A 950 -14.29 19.30 -3.89
C ILE A 950 -12.82 18.87 -3.80
N GLU A 951 -12.04 19.46 -2.90
CA GLU A 951 -10.59 19.30 -2.96
C GLU A 951 -10.08 17.90 -2.57
N SER A 952 -10.90 17.08 -1.91
CA SER A 952 -10.45 15.77 -1.43
C SER A 952 -10.63 14.60 -2.39
N LEU A 953 -11.42 14.71 -3.47
CA LEU A 953 -11.84 13.52 -4.24
C LEU A 953 -11.12 13.29 -5.58
N VAL A 954 -10.46 14.30 -6.16
CA VAL A 954 -9.95 14.22 -7.56
C VAL A 954 -8.57 13.52 -7.68
N SER A 955 -7.94 13.05 -6.60
CA SER A 955 -6.61 12.39 -6.70
C SER A 955 -6.62 10.87 -6.86
N ASN A 956 -7.76 10.17 -6.88
CA ASN A 956 -7.78 8.70 -6.73
C ASN A 956 -8.28 7.87 -7.92
N ILE A 957 -8.33 8.39 -9.15
CA ILE A 957 -8.75 7.59 -10.32
C ILE A 957 -7.84 7.81 -11.53
N VAL A 958 -6.70 7.10 -11.57
CA VAL A 958 -6.08 6.54 -12.80
C VAL A 958 -5.24 5.33 -12.36
N ASP A 959 -5.69 4.11 -12.68
CA ASP A 959 -4.87 2.98 -13.21
C ASP A 959 -5.61 1.64 -13.10
N ILE A 960 -6.16 1.15 -14.22
CA ILE A 960 -6.43 -0.27 -14.48
C ILE A 960 -5.80 -0.61 -15.85
N ASP A 961 -5.01 -1.69 -15.85
CA ASP A 961 -4.23 -2.34 -16.91
C ASP A 961 -5.06 -2.85 -18.13
N TYR A 962 -4.39 -3.01 -19.28
CA TYR A 962 -4.70 -4.01 -20.33
C TYR A 962 -3.52 -4.99 -20.52
N PRO A 963 -3.74 -6.28 -20.86
CA PRO A 963 -2.68 -7.26 -21.15
C PRO A 963 -2.58 -7.63 -22.65
N ASP A 964 -1.40 -7.47 -23.25
CA ASP A 964 -0.59 -8.51 -23.96
C ASP A 964 0.35 -7.91 -25.02
N ASP A 965 1.61 -8.35 -24.96
CA ASP A 965 2.72 -7.97 -25.84
C ASP A 965 2.74 -8.87 -27.10
N SER A 966 1.99 -8.48 -28.13
CA SER A 966 2.33 -8.86 -29.52
C SER A 966 1.84 -7.84 -30.56
N ALA A 967 1.99 -6.55 -30.28
CA ALA A 967 1.69 -5.51 -31.26
C ALA A 967 2.51 -4.21 -31.06
N VAL A 968 3.84 -4.31 -30.84
CA VAL A 968 4.75 -3.17 -30.67
C VAL A 968 4.95 -2.33 -31.97
N SER A 969 4.01 -2.35 -32.92
CA SER A 969 4.07 -1.47 -34.10
C SER A 969 2.70 -1.14 -34.73
N LYS A 970 1.55 -1.48 -34.12
CA LYS A 970 0.22 -1.22 -34.73
C LYS A 970 -0.90 -0.78 -33.75
N ASP A 971 -0.56 -0.20 -32.60
CA ASP A 971 -1.52 0.19 -31.55
C ASP A 971 -1.86 1.70 -31.49
N LEU A 972 -1.85 2.39 -32.65
CA LEU A 972 -2.41 3.76 -32.78
C LEU A 972 -3.74 3.80 -33.56
N GLU A 973 -4.29 2.64 -33.95
CA GLU A 973 -5.54 2.56 -34.73
C GLU A 973 -6.68 1.77 -34.05
N LEU A 974 -6.49 1.16 -32.87
CA LEU A 974 -7.56 0.43 -32.17
C LEU A 974 -8.24 1.18 -31.00
N GLN A 975 -7.93 2.47 -30.79
CA GLN A 975 -8.81 3.38 -30.02
C GLN A 975 -9.98 3.91 -30.85
N ALA A 976 -10.05 3.57 -32.14
CA ALA A 976 -11.11 4.02 -33.05
C ALA A 976 -12.34 3.10 -33.12
N SER A 977 -12.29 1.84 -32.64
CA SER A 977 -13.39 0.88 -32.87
C SER A 977 -14.25 0.53 -31.65
N VAL A 978 -13.91 0.97 -30.43
CA VAL A 978 -14.83 0.88 -29.27
C VAL A 978 -15.87 2.01 -29.28
N GLY A 979 -15.60 3.11 -29.99
CA GLY A 979 -16.56 4.18 -30.26
C GLY A 979 -17.66 3.81 -31.25
N GLU A 980 -17.42 2.85 -32.15
CA GLU A 980 -18.41 2.48 -33.19
C GLU A 980 -19.44 1.44 -32.69
N ILE A 981 -19.09 0.56 -31.77
CA ILE A 981 -20.07 -0.41 -31.20
C ILE A 981 -20.99 0.26 -30.15
N PHE A 982 -20.57 1.38 -29.54
CA PHE A 982 -21.42 2.14 -28.60
C PHE A 982 -22.32 3.20 -29.28
N GLN A 983 -22.11 3.49 -30.57
CA GLN A 983 -23.01 4.36 -31.35
C GLN A 983 -24.25 3.62 -31.88
N GLU A 984 -24.17 2.32 -32.20
CA GLU A 984 -25.34 1.59 -32.71
C GLU A 984 -26.35 1.17 -31.63
N GLY A 985 -25.92 1.04 -30.36
CA GLY A 985 -26.80 0.67 -29.25
C GLY A 985 -27.65 1.81 -28.67
N LEU A 986 -27.23 3.08 -28.84
CA LEU A 986 -28.00 4.24 -28.37
C LEU A 986 -29.00 4.77 -29.42
N LEU A 987 -28.83 4.39 -30.69
CA LEU A 987 -29.72 4.79 -31.79
C LEU A 987 -30.92 3.85 -32.00
N SER A 988 -30.99 2.70 -31.29
CA SER A 988 -32.11 1.75 -31.44
C SER A 988 -33.33 2.04 -30.54
N HIS A 989 -33.32 3.11 -29.73
CA HIS A 989 -34.44 3.44 -28.82
C HIS A 989 -35.11 4.80 -29.00
N LEU A 990 -34.84 5.54 -30.08
CA LEU A 990 -35.56 6.78 -30.41
C LEU A 990 -36.17 6.71 -31.81
N HIS A 991 -37.30 6.01 -31.92
CA HIS A 991 -38.26 6.23 -33.01
C HIS A 991 -39.37 7.16 -32.52
N LEU A 992 -39.38 8.42 -32.99
CA LEU A 992 -40.59 9.24 -33.04
C LEU A 992 -40.68 9.97 -34.40
N PRO A 993 -41.91 10.21 -34.92
CA PRO A 993 -42.18 10.27 -36.35
C PRO A 993 -42.12 11.67 -36.99
N THR A 994 -41.88 11.66 -38.30
CA THR A 994 -41.82 12.79 -39.23
C THR A 994 -43.17 13.50 -39.49
N ALA A 995 -43.18 14.84 -39.54
CA ALA A 995 -44.08 15.67 -40.38
C ALA A 995 -43.51 17.11 -40.48
N LYS A 996 -42.97 17.54 -41.63
CA LYS A 996 -43.59 18.30 -42.74
C LYS A 996 -44.20 19.68 -42.38
N GLY A 997 -43.45 20.74 -42.74
CA GLY A 997 -43.94 21.76 -43.70
C GLY A 997 -44.45 23.12 -43.18
N GLN A 998 -43.87 24.18 -43.78
CA GLN A 998 -44.38 25.55 -44.02
C GLN A 998 -44.11 26.69 -43.01
N THR A 999 -43.01 27.41 -43.30
CA THR A 999 -42.89 28.84 -43.67
C THR A 999 -43.69 29.96 -42.96
N ASN A 1000 -42.88 30.86 -42.37
CA ASN A 1000 -42.91 32.34 -42.35
C ASN A 1000 -43.97 33.11 -41.54
N LEU A 1001 -43.52 33.83 -40.49
CA LEU A 1001 -43.38 35.30 -40.47
C LEU A 1001 -42.76 35.87 -39.16
N VAL A 1002 -41.57 36.47 -39.32
CA VAL A 1002 -40.96 37.68 -38.69
C VAL A 1002 -41.50 38.23 -37.35
N ALA A 1003 -40.63 38.37 -36.33
CA ALA A 1003 -40.19 39.67 -35.75
C ALA A 1003 -39.54 39.55 -34.35
N SER A 1004 -38.39 40.24 -34.19
CA SER A 1004 -37.80 40.79 -32.94
C SER A 1004 -37.47 39.86 -31.76
N LEU A 1005 -36.17 39.62 -31.55
CA LEU A 1005 -35.37 40.04 -30.36
C LEU A 1005 -33.90 39.54 -30.53
N PRO A 1006 -32.89 40.23 -30.00
CA PRO A 1006 -31.50 40.16 -30.47
C PRO A 1006 -30.64 39.10 -29.74
N GLU A 1007 -29.83 38.40 -30.54
CA GLU A 1007 -28.48 37.89 -30.26
C GLU A 1007 -28.22 37.13 -28.94
N VAL A 1008 -28.59 35.85 -28.95
CA VAL A 1008 -27.80 34.78 -28.33
C VAL A 1008 -27.28 33.91 -29.48
N ASP A 1009 -26.19 34.33 -30.10
CA ASP A 1009 -25.54 33.51 -31.13
C ASP A 1009 -24.01 33.69 -31.08
N ALA A 1010 -23.39 33.07 -30.06
CA ALA A 1010 -21.94 32.89 -30.00
C ALA A 1010 -21.53 31.60 -29.27
N THR A 1011 -22.42 30.60 -29.18
CA THR A 1011 -22.11 29.29 -28.56
C THR A 1011 -22.02 28.16 -29.59
N CYS A 1012 -22.39 28.39 -30.85
CA CYS A 1012 -22.39 27.34 -31.88
C CYS A 1012 -21.19 27.37 -32.83
N HIS A 1013 -20.32 28.40 -32.78
CA HIS A 1013 -19.13 28.45 -33.65
C HIS A 1013 -17.81 28.04 -32.99
N THR A 1014 -17.76 27.88 -31.65
CA THR A 1014 -16.51 27.51 -30.94
C THR A 1014 -16.23 26.00 -30.91
N LEU A 1015 -17.20 25.15 -31.30
CA LEU A 1015 -17.03 23.69 -31.25
C LEU A 1015 -16.38 23.06 -32.50
N VAL A 1016 -16.16 23.82 -33.58
CA VAL A 1016 -15.59 23.29 -34.83
C VAL A 1016 -14.10 23.64 -35.02
N HIS A 1017 -13.56 24.61 -34.28
CA HIS A 1017 -12.15 25.02 -34.43
C HIS A 1017 -11.15 24.42 -33.41
N LEU A 1018 -11.63 23.72 -32.37
CA LEU A 1018 -10.76 23.09 -31.35
C LEU A 1018 -10.22 21.70 -31.74
N TRP A 1019 -10.56 21.17 -32.92
CA TRP A 1019 -10.23 19.80 -33.36
C TRP A 1019 -9.38 19.72 -34.63
N GLY A 1020 -8.62 20.77 -34.95
CA GLY A 1020 -7.38 20.67 -35.75
C GLY A 1020 -7.40 19.75 -36.98
N ILE A 1021 -8.46 19.75 -37.80
CA ILE A 1021 -8.43 19.13 -39.12
C ILE A 1021 -7.65 20.07 -40.03
N SER A 1022 -6.47 19.65 -40.49
CA SER A 1022 -5.80 20.33 -41.60
C SER A 1022 -6.49 19.98 -42.92
N ASP A 1023 -6.85 21.00 -43.70
CA ASP A 1023 -7.62 20.91 -44.94
C ASP A 1023 -6.77 20.48 -46.15
N ASN A 1024 -5.83 19.54 -45.98
CA ASN A 1024 -4.93 19.13 -47.07
C ASN A 1024 -4.61 17.62 -47.11
N THR A 1025 -5.67 16.80 -47.20
CA THR A 1025 -5.66 15.48 -47.85
C THR A 1025 -7.01 15.21 -48.51
N LYS A 1026 -7.54 16.21 -49.25
CA LYS A 1026 -8.76 16.07 -50.06
C LYS A 1026 -8.56 15.33 -51.39
N ASP A 1027 -7.37 14.81 -51.70
CA ASP A 1027 -7.08 14.25 -53.04
C ASP A 1027 -6.37 12.88 -53.09
N THR A 1028 -6.31 12.08 -52.01
CA THR A 1028 -5.63 10.75 -52.07
C THR A 1028 -6.44 9.54 -51.60
N VAL A 1029 -7.73 9.66 -51.29
CA VAL A 1029 -8.59 8.46 -51.07
C VAL A 1029 -9.92 8.59 -51.83
N ASN A 1030 -9.81 8.96 -53.11
CA ASN A 1030 -10.85 8.71 -54.12
C ASN A 1030 -10.49 7.51 -55.03
N LYS A 1031 -9.51 6.68 -54.64
CA LYS A 1031 -9.13 5.40 -55.29
C LYS A 1031 -8.43 4.47 -54.29
N ALA A 1032 -9.20 3.72 -53.50
CA ALA A 1032 -8.88 2.38 -52.98
C ALA A 1032 -10.17 1.76 -52.45
#